data_AF-A0ABD4QH48-F1
#
_entry.id   AF-A0ABD4QH48-F1
#
_cell.length_a   1.000
_cell.length_b   1.000
_cell.length_c   1.000
_cell.angle_alpha   90.00
_cell.angle_beta   90.00
_cell.angle_gamma   90.00
#
_symmetry.space_group_name_H-M   'P 1'
#
loop_
_entity.id
_entity.type
_entity.pdbx_description
1 polymer ?
#
loop_
_entity_poly.entity_id
_entity_poly.type
_entity_poly.pdbx_seq_one_letter_code
_entity_poly.pdbx_strand_id
1 'polypeptide(L)'
;AQLLALDTVQEAVVTTVKDVSGQDALIAYVITDEETTALKDSLKSILPDYMVPAWIIKLDQFPMTANGKVDLKALPAPDMEANQTAYEAPRDEVETLLCEIWTDVLGVSQVGIHDHFFFLGGDSIKGIQMASRLTQAGWKLDMKLLFQYPTIAELRPYIEEADLLTADQSPVEGDVILTPIQRWFFERNFTSQHHWNQSVMLHTPNGLDEEIVQQVLEQLMIHHDALRMVYPLEEGRVIQRHRRIEENNVAVDVMEVKGELSQQIRQVEELANEVQASMSLADGPLVKPAIFRTDQGDHLLLAVHHLVIDGVSWRIFLEDFMALYEQSKRGEALTLPEKTHSFQEYAQKLTEYAVSDELLAERDYWKNALANSVPPLQKDHVTEDQRMLHTETIRFTLSEEETRSLLTDVHEAYQTEINDILLTALGLSMKEWTGEDRHFIHLEGHGREDILPAVNVSRTIGWFTSMYPVLLDMSHADDLSYQIKHLKEELRHIPNKGIGYGVLKYLTPDKMKEDIDFQVMPDISFNYLGQFDEQIGSGELRRSAWHAGQSLSPESEKPHAIDIVGFVEQAMLHVTISYHHLEFEERTMEQFKDLLQKNVKVLISHCLSQDESQITPSDVGDEDLTMDELEKLMDLF
;
A
#
# COMPACT_ATOMS: atom_id res chain seq x y z
N ALA A 1 0.95 26.22 -38.50
CA ALA A 1 1.42 25.81 -39.84
C ALA A 1 0.98 24.39 -40.16
N GLN A 2 1.26 23.40 -39.31
CA GLN A 2 0.83 22.01 -39.54
C GLN A 2 -0.70 21.84 -39.61
N LEU A 3 -1.46 22.53 -38.77
CA LEU A 3 -2.93 22.54 -38.88
C LEU A 3 -3.45 22.99 -40.25
N LEU A 4 -2.80 23.97 -40.89
CA LEU A 4 -3.19 24.45 -42.23
C LEU A 4 -2.66 23.56 -43.36
N ALA A 5 -1.82 22.57 -43.05
CA ALA A 5 -1.35 21.57 -44.01
C ALA A 5 -2.30 20.37 -44.13
N LEU A 6 -3.29 20.27 -43.24
CA LEU A 6 -4.39 19.32 -43.34
C LEU A 6 -5.42 19.87 -44.33
N ASP A 7 -5.70 19.12 -45.41
CA ASP A 7 -6.57 19.56 -46.53
C ASP A 7 -8.01 19.92 -46.09
N THR A 8 -8.42 19.45 -44.92
CA THR A 8 -9.74 19.67 -44.32
C THR A 8 -9.86 20.97 -43.52
N VAL A 9 -8.74 21.62 -43.18
CA VAL A 9 -8.70 22.84 -42.36
C VAL A 9 -8.59 24.09 -43.24
N GLN A 10 -9.63 24.92 -43.23
CA GLN A 10 -9.72 26.13 -44.06
C GLN A 10 -8.94 27.30 -43.46
N GLU A 11 -9.09 27.51 -42.15
CA GLU A 11 -8.37 28.55 -41.41
C GLU A 11 -8.04 28.02 -40.01
N ALA A 12 -6.89 28.43 -39.45
CA ALA A 12 -6.46 28.02 -38.12
C ALA A 12 -5.68 29.13 -37.41
N VAL A 13 -5.94 29.27 -36.11
CA VAL A 13 -5.22 30.17 -35.21
C VAL A 13 -4.85 29.41 -33.95
N VAL A 14 -3.58 29.44 -33.56
CA VAL A 14 -3.08 28.83 -32.34
C VAL A 14 -2.66 29.93 -31.37
N THR A 15 -3.05 29.82 -30.11
CA THR A 15 -2.66 30.73 -29.03
C THR A 15 -2.48 29.93 -27.74
N THR A 16 -2.16 30.61 -26.64
CA THR A 16 -1.97 30.00 -25.33
C THR A 16 -3.07 30.43 -24.37
N VAL A 17 -3.50 29.51 -23.51
CA VAL A 17 -4.40 29.77 -22.38
C VAL A 17 -3.76 29.29 -21.09
N LYS A 18 -4.16 29.90 -19.98
CA LYS A 18 -3.81 29.40 -18.65
C LYS A 18 -4.77 28.27 -18.30
N ASP A 19 -4.27 27.06 -18.08
CA ASP A 19 -5.07 25.91 -17.65
C ASP A 19 -5.55 26.07 -16.17
N VAL A 20 -6.19 25.04 -15.61
CA VAL A 20 -6.66 25.04 -14.21
C VAL A 20 -5.51 25.14 -13.18
N SER A 21 -4.28 24.80 -13.58
CA SER A 21 -3.07 24.86 -12.75
C SER A 21 -2.30 26.18 -12.90
N GLY A 22 -2.67 27.02 -13.87
CA GLY A 22 -2.01 28.30 -14.17
C GLY A 22 -0.82 28.20 -15.13
N GLN A 23 -0.62 27.05 -15.78
CA GLN A 23 0.40 26.83 -16.80
C GLN A 23 -0.09 27.24 -18.19
N ASP A 24 0.84 27.62 -19.09
CA ASP A 24 0.50 28.00 -20.46
C ASP A 24 0.31 26.75 -21.33
N ALA A 25 -0.92 26.50 -21.76
CA ALA A 25 -1.28 25.40 -22.63
C ALA A 25 -1.69 25.90 -24.03
N LEU A 26 -1.35 25.13 -25.07
CA LEU A 26 -1.69 25.46 -26.45
C LEU A 26 -3.17 25.20 -26.73
N ILE A 27 -3.85 26.18 -27.34
CA ILE A 27 -5.21 26.04 -27.87
C ILE A 27 -5.22 26.38 -29.36
N ALA A 28 -5.90 25.57 -30.14
CA ALA A 28 -6.14 25.82 -31.55
C ALA A 28 -7.61 26.11 -31.81
N TYR A 29 -7.86 27.12 -32.63
CA TYR A 29 -9.16 27.43 -33.19
C TYR A 29 -9.09 27.14 -34.68
N VAL A 30 -10.08 26.43 -35.22
CA VAL A 30 -10.07 25.95 -36.61
C VAL A 30 -11.44 26.14 -37.27
N ILE A 31 -11.44 26.44 -38.56
CA ILE A 31 -12.61 26.33 -39.44
C ILE A 31 -12.38 25.09 -40.31
N THR A 32 -13.21 24.08 -40.13
CA THR A 32 -13.03 22.75 -40.74
C THR A 32 -14.37 22.04 -40.84
N ASP A 33 -14.56 21.22 -41.86
CA ASP A 33 -15.75 20.34 -41.95
C ASP A 33 -15.55 19.02 -41.19
N GLU A 34 -14.35 18.76 -40.69
CA GLU A 34 -13.96 17.54 -39.97
C GLU A 34 -14.21 17.66 -38.45
N GLU A 35 -14.19 16.51 -37.75
CA GLU A 35 -14.27 16.43 -36.29
C GLU A 35 -12.91 16.78 -35.65
N THR A 36 -12.94 17.44 -34.50
CA THR A 36 -11.72 17.96 -33.85
C THR A 36 -10.80 16.86 -33.31
N THR A 37 -11.35 15.68 -32.99
CA THR A 37 -10.60 14.49 -32.56
C THR A 37 -9.71 13.95 -33.69
N ALA A 38 -10.24 13.80 -34.90
CA ALA A 38 -9.49 13.33 -36.07
C ALA A 38 -8.33 14.28 -36.44
N LEU A 39 -8.51 15.59 -36.23
CA LEU A 39 -7.44 16.57 -36.41
C LEU A 39 -6.35 16.43 -35.35
N LYS A 40 -6.72 16.14 -34.09
CA LYS A 40 -5.76 15.94 -32.99
C LYS A 40 -4.90 14.68 -33.23
N ASP A 41 -5.51 13.58 -33.66
CA ASP A 41 -4.81 12.34 -34.00
C ASP A 41 -3.85 12.52 -35.19
N SER A 42 -4.31 13.25 -36.22
CA SER A 42 -3.47 13.60 -37.36
C SER A 42 -2.26 14.43 -36.95
N LEU A 43 -2.42 15.36 -35.99
CA LEU A 43 -1.31 16.14 -35.44
C LEU A 43 -0.35 15.29 -34.62
N LYS A 44 -0.83 14.38 -33.77
CA LYS A 44 0.01 13.45 -32.98
C LYS A 44 0.92 12.59 -33.86
N SER A 45 0.48 12.24 -35.07
CA SER A 45 1.29 11.46 -36.01
C SER A 45 2.43 12.27 -36.67
N ILE A 46 2.46 13.60 -36.50
CA ILE A 46 3.37 14.52 -37.21
C ILE A 46 4.14 15.45 -36.24
N LEU A 47 3.62 15.64 -35.02
CA LEU A 47 4.15 16.54 -34.02
C LEU A 47 4.43 15.80 -32.70
N PRO A 48 5.48 16.18 -31.96
CA PRO A 48 5.63 15.79 -30.56
C PRO A 48 4.42 16.22 -29.72
N ASP A 49 4.08 15.46 -28.67
CA ASP A 49 2.85 15.65 -27.89
C ASP A 49 2.71 17.07 -27.31
N TYR A 50 3.79 17.70 -26.85
CA TYR A 50 3.78 19.07 -26.32
C TYR A 50 3.48 20.16 -27.37
N MET A 51 3.63 19.86 -28.67
CA MET A 51 3.24 20.76 -29.77
C MET A 51 1.81 20.53 -30.25
N VAL A 52 1.15 19.48 -29.77
CA VAL A 52 -0.25 19.19 -30.08
C VAL A 52 -1.13 20.07 -29.17
N PRO A 53 -2.01 20.92 -29.72
CA PRO A 53 -2.89 21.75 -28.90
C PRO A 53 -3.73 20.91 -27.94
N ALA A 54 -3.74 21.29 -26.66
CA ALA A 54 -4.54 20.67 -25.62
C ALA A 54 -6.03 20.70 -26.01
N TRP A 55 -6.49 21.84 -26.53
CA TRP A 55 -7.83 22.01 -27.08
C TRP A 55 -7.81 22.39 -28.56
N ILE A 56 -8.74 21.81 -29.32
CA ILE A 56 -9.05 22.22 -30.70
C ILE A 56 -10.53 22.62 -30.74
N ILE A 57 -10.82 23.91 -30.96
CA ILE A 57 -12.17 24.46 -31.01
C ILE A 57 -12.55 24.76 -32.46
N LYS A 58 -13.64 24.14 -32.91
CA LYS A 58 -14.23 24.40 -34.22
C LYS A 58 -15.09 25.67 -34.18
N LEU A 59 -14.85 26.58 -35.12
CA LEU A 59 -15.61 27.81 -35.32
C LEU A 59 -16.25 27.84 -36.70
N ASP A 60 -17.43 28.43 -36.81
CA ASP A 60 -18.06 28.69 -38.11
C ASP A 60 -17.37 29.85 -38.86
N GLN A 61 -16.84 30.83 -38.10
CA GLN A 61 -16.08 31.96 -38.62
C GLN A 61 -15.20 32.57 -37.52
N PHE A 62 -14.02 33.09 -37.89
CA PHE A 62 -13.20 33.86 -36.97
C PHE A 62 -13.77 35.26 -36.68
N PRO A 63 -13.84 35.69 -35.40
CA PRO A 63 -14.16 37.07 -35.07
C PRO A 63 -13.03 38.00 -35.56
N MET A 64 -13.41 39.09 -36.23
CA MET A 64 -12.46 40.02 -36.84
C MET A 64 -12.54 41.41 -36.19
N THR A 65 -11.39 42.03 -35.96
CA THR A 65 -11.27 43.44 -35.56
C THR A 65 -11.71 44.38 -36.70
N ALA A 66 -12.01 45.65 -36.39
CA ALA A 66 -12.37 46.67 -37.39
C ALA A 66 -11.30 46.89 -38.50
N ASN A 67 -10.07 46.40 -38.30
CA ASN A 67 -8.96 46.46 -39.26
C ASN A 67 -8.76 45.15 -40.05
N GLY A 68 -9.68 44.18 -39.95
CA GLY A 68 -9.65 42.93 -40.73
C GLY A 68 -8.65 41.87 -40.25
N LYS A 69 -8.17 41.96 -39.00
CA LYS A 69 -7.37 40.90 -38.35
C LYS A 69 -8.21 40.12 -37.35
N VAL A 70 -7.89 38.84 -37.12
CA VAL A 70 -8.55 38.00 -36.10
C VAL A 70 -8.45 38.67 -34.73
N ASP A 71 -9.59 38.81 -34.05
CA ASP A 71 -9.68 39.34 -32.70
C ASP A 71 -9.52 38.21 -31.68
N LEU A 72 -8.26 37.99 -31.25
CA LEU A 72 -7.91 36.93 -30.29
C LEU A 72 -8.64 37.06 -28.94
N LYS A 73 -9.10 38.28 -28.57
CA LYS A 73 -9.82 38.51 -27.31
C LYS A 73 -11.30 38.13 -27.38
N ALA A 74 -11.83 38.00 -28.59
CA ALA A 74 -13.23 37.63 -28.84
C ALA A 74 -13.41 36.14 -29.14
N LEU A 75 -12.32 35.36 -29.10
CA LEU A 75 -12.37 33.90 -29.22
C LEU A 75 -13.01 33.28 -27.97
N PRO A 76 -13.85 32.24 -28.12
CA PRO A 76 -14.49 31.58 -26.99
C PRO A 76 -13.43 30.87 -26.12
N ALA A 77 -13.54 31.00 -24.79
CA ALA A 77 -12.67 30.27 -23.89
C ALA A 77 -12.96 28.75 -23.96
N PRO A 78 -11.93 27.88 -23.82
CA PRO A 78 -12.14 26.44 -23.74
C PRO A 78 -12.91 26.08 -22.48
N ASP A 79 -13.69 25.00 -22.58
CA ASP A 79 -14.27 24.37 -21.39
C ASP A 79 -13.16 23.63 -20.65
N MET A 80 -12.75 24.18 -19.51
CA MET A 80 -11.57 23.74 -18.76
C MET A 80 -11.80 22.44 -17.98
N GLU A 81 -13.07 22.06 -17.75
CA GLU A 81 -13.43 20.77 -17.14
C GLU A 81 -13.28 19.60 -18.13
N ALA A 82 -13.18 19.88 -19.44
CA ALA A 82 -13.12 18.87 -20.50
C ALA A 82 -11.71 18.32 -20.79
N ASN A 83 -10.69 18.65 -19.98
CA ASN A 83 -9.28 18.31 -20.23
C ASN A 83 -8.67 17.31 -19.23
N GLN A 84 -9.52 16.49 -18.59
CA GLN A 84 -9.10 15.15 -18.18
C GLN A 84 -8.71 14.39 -19.46
N THR A 85 -7.72 13.49 -19.41
CA THR A 85 -7.46 12.46 -20.43
C THR A 85 -8.79 12.11 -21.10
N ALA A 86 -8.95 12.42 -22.40
CA ALA A 86 -10.26 12.46 -23.05
C ALA A 86 -11.07 11.24 -22.62
N TYR A 87 -12.07 11.45 -21.74
CA TYR A 87 -12.74 10.36 -21.06
C TYR A 87 -13.26 9.40 -22.12
N GLU A 88 -12.64 8.23 -22.18
CA GLU A 88 -13.09 7.15 -23.02
C GLU A 88 -13.84 6.17 -22.13
N ALA A 89 -15.13 6.06 -22.41
CA ALA A 89 -15.99 5.11 -21.73
C ALA A 89 -15.53 3.67 -22.02
N PRO A 90 -15.78 2.73 -21.10
CA PRO A 90 -15.48 1.32 -21.32
C PRO A 90 -16.12 0.80 -22.61
N ARG A 91 -15.35 0.00 -23.35
CA ARG A 91 -15.70 -0.53 -24.67
C ARG A 91 -16.37 -1.90 -24.58
N ASP A 92 -16.16 -2.62 -23.49
CA ASP A 92 -16.77 -3.92 -23.21
C ASP A 92 -17.20 -4.09 -21.74
N GLU A 93 -17.80 -5.24 -21.43
CA GLU A 93 -18.33 -5.56 -20.09
C GLU A 93 -17.22 -5.68 -19.03
N VAL A 94 -16.02 -6.13 -19.42
CA VAL A 94 -14.89 -6.30 -18.49
C VAL A 94 -14.25 -4.96 -18.18
N GLU A 95 -14.10 -4.08 -19.19
CA GLU A 95 -13.67 -2.70 -18.97
C GLU A 95 -14.69 -1.94 -18.10
N THR A 96 -15.98 -2.19 -18.28
CA THR A 96 -17.03 -1.59 -17.43
C THR A 96 -16.85 -2.00 -15.98
N LEU A 97 -16.68 -3.31 -15.74
CA LEU A 97 -16.42 -3.87 -14.43
C LEU A 97 -15.13 -3.31 -13.81
N LEU A 98 -14.05 -3.19 -14.59
CA LEU A 98 -12.79 -2.61 -14.13
C LEU A 98 -12.95 -1.14 -13.74
N CYS A 99 -13.64 -0.33 -14.56
CA CYS A 99 -13.94 1.06 -14.24
C CYS A 99 -14.75 1.18 -12.94
N GLU A 100 -15.76 0.33 -12.74
CA GLU A 100 -16.57 0.30 -11.51
C GLU A 100 -15.73 -0.07 -10.28
N ILE A 101 -14.96 -1.15 -10.36
CA ILE A 101 -14.05 -1.59 -9.29
C ILE A 101 -13.02 -0.50 -8.96
N TRP A 102 -12.44 0.14 -9.99
CA TRP A 102 -11.47 1.22 -9.81
C TRP A 102 -12.09 2.45 -9.15
N THR A 103 -13.27 2.85 -9.60
CA THR A 103 -14.02 3.97 -9.00
C THR A 103 -14.25 3.73 -7.51
N ASP A 104 -14.72 2.53 -7.14
CA ASP A 104 -15.03 2.20 -5.75
C ASP A 104 -13.79 2.07 -4.84
N VAL A 105 -12.67 1.53 -5.35
CA VAL A 105 -11.44 1.28 -4.56
C VAL A 105 -10.52 2.50 -4.55
N LEU A 106 -10.59 3.38 -5.54
CA LEU A 106 -9.83 4.63 -5.56
C LEU A 106 -10.59 5.77 -4.86
N GLY A 107 -11.90 5.61 -4.66
CA GLY A 107 -12.76 6.64 -4.06
C GLY A 107 -12.95 7.87 -4.97
N VAL A 108 -12.77 7.70 -6.27
CA VAL A 108 -12.94 8.76 -7.28
C VAL A 108 -14.35 8.74 -7.87
N SER A 109 -14.79 9.83 -8.51
CA SER A 109 -16.15 9.91 -9.06
C SER A 109 -16.35 9.15 -10.37
N GLN A 110 -15.27 8.99 -11.15
CA GLN A 110 -15.29 8.41 -12.49
C GLN A 110 -13.89 7.96 -12.88
N VAL A 111 -13.79 6.84 -13.60
CA VAL A 111 -12.56 6.32 -14.18
C VAL A 111 -12.80 6.03 -15.66
N GLY A 112 -12.02 6.63 -16.54
CA GLY A 112 -11.93 6.32 -17.97
C GLY A 112 -10.89 5.23 -18.24
N ILE A 113 -10.97 4.57 -19.40
CA ILE A 113 -10.10 3.42 -19.69
C ILE A 113 -8.61 3.78 -19.87
N HIS A 114 -8.32 5.07 -20.10
CA HIS A 114 -6.97 5.60 -20.27
C HIS A 114 -6.43 6.30 -19.01
N ASP A 115 -7.19 6.30 -17.92
CA ASP A 115 -6.69 6.87 -16.67
C ASP A 115 -5.67 5.93 -16.05
N HIS A 116 -4.58 6.52 -15.56
CA HIS A 116 -3.44 5.80 -15.02
C HIS A 116 -3.66 5.49 -13.53
N PHE A 117 -3.59 4.21 -13.15
CA PHE A 117 -3.88 3.71 -11.81
C PHE A 117 -3.18 4.50 -10.70
N PHE A 118 -1.85 4.67 -10.81
CA PHE A 118 -1.06 5.38 -9.79
C PHE A 118 -1.34 6.88 -9.76
N PHE A 119 -1.74 7.48 -10.88
CA PHE A 119 -2.03 8.92 -10.92
C PHE A 119 -3.40 9.24 -10.33
N LEU A 120 -4.27 8.23 -10.19
CA LEU A 120 -5.52 8.32 -9.47
C LEU A 120 -5.39 7.99 -7.97
N GLY A 121 -4.16 7.84 -7.45
CA GLY A 121 -3.94 7.50 -6.04
C GLY A 121 -3.97 6.01 -5.75
N GLY A 122 -3.75 5.17 -6.78
CA GLY A 122 -3.55 3.74 -6.62
C GLY A 122 -2.24 3.40 -5.90
N ASP A 123 -2.28 2.43 -4.99
CA ASP A 123 -1.11 1.83 -4.36
C ASP A 123 -1.19 0.29 -4.44
N SER A 124 -0.15 -0.40 -3.98
CA SER A 124 -0.11 -1.88 -4.03
C SER A 124 -1.25 -2.53 -3.26
N ILE A 125 -1.72 -1.93 -2.16
CA ILE A 125 -2.81 -2.47 -1.34
C ILE A 125 -4.15 -2.29 -2.06
N LYS A 126 -4.39 -1.12 -2.66
CA LYS A 126 -5.56 -0.89 -3.51
C LYS A 126 -5.58 -1.84 -4.70
N GLY A 127 -4.43 -2.09 -5.33
CA GLY A 127 -4.32 -3.07 -6.40
C GLY A 127 -4.71 -4.49 -5.96
N ILE A 128 -4.30 -4.93 -4.77
CA ILE A 128 -4.73 -6.22 -4.20
C ILE A 128 -6.25 -6.25 -3.96
N GLN A 129 -6.83 -5.16 -3.46
CA GLN A 129 -8.28 -5.04 -3.28
C GLN A 129 -9.02 -5.14 -4.63
N MET A 130 -8.48 -4.52 -5.68
CA MET A 130 -9.03 -4.63 -7.04
C MET A 130 -8.93 -6.06 -7.57
N ALA A 131 -7.78 -6.71 -7.46
CA ALA A 131 -7.60 -8.10 -7.87
C ALA A 131 -8.57 -9.03 -7.13
N SER A 132 -8.79 -8.79 -5.82
CA SER A 132 -9.79 -9.50 -5.03
C SER A 132 -11.21 -9.34 -5.59
N ARG A 133 -11.67 -8.10 -5.81
CA ARG A 133 -13.03 -7.83 -6.32
C ARG A 133 -13.22 -8.36 -7.74
N LEU A 134 -12.19 -8.25 -8.58
CA LEU A 134 -12.20 -8.76 -9.94
C LEU A 134 -12.30 -10.29 -9.96
N THR A 135 -11.60 -10.97 -9.04
CA THR A 135 -11.69 -12.43 -8.89
C THR A 135 -13.07 -12.90 -8.46
N GLN A 136 -13.73 -12.15 -7.56
CA GLN A 136 -15.13 -12.44 -7.18
C GLN A 136 -16.10 -12.33 -8.37
N ALA A 137 -15.77 -11.50 -9.35
CA ALA A 137 -16.51 -11.36 -10.59
C ALA A 137 -16.08 -12.36 -11.68
N GLY A 138 -15.17 -13.31 -11.37
CA GLY A 138 -14.75 -14.38 -12.27
C GLY A 138 -13.57 -14.04 -13.17
N TRP A 139 -12.81 -12.99 -12.88
CA TRP A 139 -11.69 -12.51 -13.70
C TRP A 139 -10.38 -12.42 -12.90
N LYS A 140 -9.25 -12.77 -13.52
CA LYS A 140 -7.94 -12.73 -12.86
C LYS A 140 -7.19 -11.45 -13.22
N LEU A 141 -6.64 -10.79 -12.20
CA LEU A 141 -5.62 -9.74 -12.35
C LEU A 141 -4.31 -10.23 -11.74
N ASP A 142 -3.26 -10.33 -12.56
CA ASP A 142 -1.89 -10.40 -12.06
C ASP A 142 -1.44 -9.00 -11.67
N MET A 143 -0.96 -8.86 -10.43
CA MET A 143 -0.46 -7.60 -9.92
C MET A 143 0.70 -7.06 -10.76
N LYS A 144 1.60 -7.93 -11.26
CA LYS A 144 2.73 -7.51 -12.11
C LYS A 144 2.23 -6.82 -13.37
N LEU A 145 1.14 -7.31 -13.96
CA LEU A 145 0.53 -6.70 -15.14
C LEU A 145 -0.09 -5.34 -14.84
N LEU A 146 -0.65 -5.10 -13.65
CA LEU A 146 -1.15 -3.77 -13.27
C LEU A 146 -0.01 -2.75 -13.19
N PHE A 147 1.16 -3.14 -12.69
CA PHE A 147 2.33 -2.27 -12.65
C PHE A 147 2.90 -2.02 -14.06
N GLN A 148 2.88 -3.03 -14.93
CA GLN A 148 3.40 -2.91 -16.30
C GLN A 148 2.43 -2.19 -17.26
N TYR A 149 1.13 -2.37 -17.07
CA TYR A 149 0.06 -1.84 -17.90
C TYR A 149 -0.94 -1.07 -17.01
N PRO A 150 -0.58 0.14 -16.57
CA PRO A 150 -1.27 0.87 -15.51
C PRO A 150 -2.57 1.55 -15.96
N THR A 151 -3.03 1.34 -17.19
CA THR A 151 -4.34 1.79 -17.68
C THR A 151 -5.26 0.61 -18.00
N ILE A 152 -6.57 0.76 -17.82
CA ILE A 152 -7.54 -0.31 -18.12
C ILE A 152 -7.43 -0.75 -19.58
N ALA A 153 -7.23 0.20 -20.51
CA ALA A 153 -7.14 -0.09 -21.94
C ALA A 153 -5.93 -0.99 -22.29
N GLU A 154 -4.79 -0.81 -21.61
CA GLU A 154 -3.57 -1.60 -21.81
C GLU A 154 -3.61 -2.92 -21.03
N LEU A 155 -4.26 -2.93 -19.86
CA LEU A 155 -4.39 -4.10 -19.00
C LEU A 155 -5.40 -5.11 -19.55
N ARG A 156 -6.49 -4.62 -20.14
CA ARG A 156 -7.63 -5.41 -20.61
C ARG A 156 -7.27 -6.65 -21.45
N PRO A 157 -6.32 -6.60 -22.40
CA PRO A 157 -5.91 -7.77 -23.20
C PRO A 157 -5.30 -8.92 -22.38
N TYR A 158 -4.79 -8.63 -21.18
CA TYR A 158 -4.15 -9.60 -20.30
C TYR A 158 -5.05 -10.07 -19.15
N ILE A 159 -6.26 -9.50 -19.03
CA ILE A 159 -7.26 -9.98 -18.10
C ILE A 159 -7.89 -11.25 -18.66
N GLU A 160 -7.59 -12.35 -17.98
CA GLU A 160 -8.12 -13.67 -18.30
C GLU A 160 -9.30 -14.01 -17.38
N GLU A 161 -10.18 -14.90 -17.82
CA GLU A 161 -11.14 -15.53 -16.91
C GLU A 161 -10.34 -16.17 -15.78
N ALA A 162 -10.78 -15.95 -14.55
CA ALA A 162 -10.14 -16.57 -13.42
C ALA A 162 -10.23 -18.08 -13.60
N ASP A 163 -9.07 -18.73 -13.70
CA ASP A 163 -9.01 -20.18 -13.68
C ASP A 163 -9.59 -20.59 -12.32
N LEU A 164 -10.85 -21.05 -12.32
CA LEU A 164 -11.60 -21.44 -11.13
C LEU A 164 -11.04 -22.78 -10.60
N LEU A 165 -9.74 -22.83 -10.34
CA LEU A 165 -9.20 -23.69 -9.30
C LEU A 165 -9.81 -23.18 -8.00
N THR A 166 -11.01 -23.67 -7.71
CA THR A 166 -11.76 -23.34 -6.52
C THR A 166 -10.96 -23.83 -5.33
N ALA A 167 -10.56 -22.88 -4.46
CA ALA A 167 -10.02 -23.23 -3.17
C ALA A 167 -11.00 -24.17 -2.44
N ASP A 168 -10.48 -25.09 -1.62
CA ASP A 168 -11.33 -25.93 -0.81
C ASP A 168 -12.15 -25.05 0.16
N GLN A 169 -13.47 -25.11 0.02
CA GLN A 169 -14.39 -24.35 0.86
C GLN A 169 -14.58 -25.00 2.25
N SER A 170 -14.04 -26.21 2.45
CA SER A 170 -14.06 -26.86 3.75
C SER A 170 -13.15 -26.13 4.76
N PRO A 171 -13.51 -26.13 6.05
CA PRO A 171 -12.65 -25.59 7.08
C PRO A 171 -11.37 -26.41 7.23
N VAL A 172 -10.24 -25.72 7.31
CA VAL A 172 -8.93 -26.37 7.39
C VAL A 172 -8.57 -26.61 8.87
N GLU A 173 -8.05 -27.80 9.17
CA GLU A 173 -7.64 -28.24 10.49
C GLU A 173 -6.26 -28.92 10.44
N GLY A 174 -5.54 -28.93 11.56
CA GLY A 174 -4.26 -29.63 11.68
C GLY A 174 -3.03 -28.74 11.50
N ASP A 175 -1.88 -29.38 11.36
CA ASP A 175 -0.58 -28.71 11.43
C ASP A 175 -0.33 -27.82 10.20
N VAL A 176 0.35 -26.69 10.43
CA VAL A 176 0.74 -25.75 9.39
C VAL A 176 2.23 -25.44 9.52
N ILE A 177 2.88 -25.24 8.37
CA ILE A 177 4.29 -24.87 8.34
C ILE A 177 4.42 -23.40 8.76
N LEU A 178 5.31 -23.12 9.72
CA LEU A 178 5.69 -21.75 10.04
C LEU A 178 6.30 -21.06 8.81
N THR A 179 5.67 -19.98 8.38
CA THR A 179 6.14 -19.10 7.29
C THR A 179 7.37 -18.28 7.71
N PRO A 180 8.11 -17.65 6.77
CA PRO A 180 9.31 -16.88 7.08
C PRO A 180 9.16 -15.86 8.21
N ILE A 181 8.09 -15.05 8.17
CA ILE A 181 7.87 -14.01 9.17
C ILE A 181 7.53 -14.57 10.55
N GLN A 182 6.79 -15.68 10.60
CA GLN A 182 6.52 -16.40 11.85
C GLN A 182 7.79 -17.05 12.42
N ARG A 183 8.68 -17.58 11.56
CA ARG A 183 10.00 -18.07 12.00
C ARG A 183 10.87 -16.96 12.56
N TRP A 184 10.92 -15.80 11.89
CA TRP A 184 11.59 -14.61 12.41
C TRP A 184 11.08 -14.25 13.82
N PHE A 185 9.77 -14.22 14.03
CA PHE A 185 9.17 -13.91 15.34
C PHE A 185 9.63 -14.87 16.44
N PHE A 186 9.60 -16.18 16.19
CA PHE A 186 10.01 -17.16 17.20
C PHE A 186 11.53 -17.21 17.39
N GLU A 187 12.33 -16.94 16.35
CA GLU A 187 13.79 -16.84 16.47
C GLU A 187 14.24 -15.62 17.29
N ARG A 188 13.48 -14.51 17.25
CA ARG A 188 13.72 -13.35 18.12
C ARG A 188 13.54 -13.68 19.60
N ASN A 189 12.76 -14.72 19.92
CA ASN A 189 12.54 -15.22 21.26
C ASN A 189 12.14 -14.11 22.26
N PHE A 190 11.15 -13.30 21.88
CA PHE A 190 10.65 -12.21 22.71
C PHE A 190 10.24 -12.68 24.10
N THR A 191 10.39 -11.84 25.12
CA THR A 191 10.02 -12.16 26.50
C THR A 191 8.50 -12.34 26.65
N SER A 192 7.71 -11.51 25.96
CA SER A 192 6.24 -11.47 26.07
C SER A 192 5.54 -11.87 24.77
N GLN A 193 5.87 -13.04 24.22
CA GLN A 193 5.33 -13.52 22.93
C GLN A 193 3.80 -13.59 22.85
N HIS A 194 3.12 -13.70 23.99
CA HIS A 194 1.66 -13.75 24.06
C HIS A 194 0.96 -12.41 23.83
N HIS A 195 1.67 -11.30 24.03
CA HIS A 195 1.14 -9.94 23.92
C HIS A 195 1.88 -9.22 22.80
N TRP A 196 1.62 -9.72 21.59
CA TRP A 196 2.12 -9.19 20.33
C TRP A 196 0.96 -9.09 19.35
N ASN A 197 0.11 -8.11 19.59
CA ASN A 197 -1.19 -8.00 18.96
C ASN A 197 -1.21 -6.87 17.93
N GLN A 198 -2.27 -6.86 17.14
CA GLN A 198 -2.82 -5.67 16.50
C GLN A 198 -4.25 -5.50 17.01
N SER A 199 -4.74 -4.26 17.07
CA SER A 199 -6.09 -4.00 17.56
C SER A 199 -6.77 -2.82 16.90
N VAL A 200 -8.09 -2.90 16.87
CA VAL A 200 -8.99 -1.84 16.40
C VAL A 200 -10.05 -1.60 17.47
N MET A 201 -10.34 -0.34 17.74
CA MET A 201 -11.47 0.07 18.57
C MET A 201 -12.56 0.64 17.66
N LEU A 202 -13.73 0.01 17.64
CA LEU A 202 -14.93 0.49 16.96
C LEU A 202 -15.87 1.15 17.98
N HIS A 203 -16.77 1.99 17.51
CA HIS A 203 -17.72 2.72 18.33
C HIS A 203 -19.09 2.76 17.64
N THR A 204 -20.16 2.58 18.42
CA THR A 204 -21.54 2.87 18.01
C THR A 204 -22.28 3.66 19.10
N PRO A 205 -22.99 4.73 18.73
CA PRO A 205 -23.78 5.50 19.70
C PRO A 205 -25.03 4.77 20.21
N ASN A 206 -25.51 3.74 19.50
CA ASN A 206 -26.78 3.06 19.81
C ASN A 206 -26.59 1.75 20.61
N GLY A 207 -25.35 1.44 20.98
CA GLY A 207 -25.01 0.21 21.69
C GLY A 207 -24.76 -0.99 20.77
N LEU A 208 -24.17 -2.05 21.34
CA LEU A 208 -23.87 -3.31 20.66
C LEU A 208 -24.63 -4.47 21.30
N ASP A 209 -25.17 -5.34 20.44
CA ASP A 209 -25.66 -6.63 20.84
C ASP A 209 -24.49 -7.63 20.93
N GLU A 210 -24.24 -8.11 22.15
CA GLU A 210 -23.19 -9.09 22.48
C GLU A 210 -23.37 -10.41 21.74
N GLU A 211 -24.61 -10.89 21.62
CA GLU A 211 -24.91 -12.17 20.94
C GLU A 211 -24.62 -12.06 19.45
N ILE A 212 -24.93 -10.92 18.83
CA ILE A 212 -24.60 -10.66 17.43
C ILE A 212 -23.07 -10.61 17.23
N VAL A 213 -22.34 -9.88 18.07
CA VAL A 213 -20.87 -9.79 17.97
C VAL A 213 -20.25 -11.19 18.09
N GLN A 214 -20.71 -11.99 19.05
CA GLN A 214 -20.25 -13.36 19.21
C GLN A 214 -20.53 -14.22 17.95
N GLN A 215 -21.76 -14.22 17.44
CA GLN A 215 -22.14 -15.01 16.26
C GLN A 215 -21.35 -14.61 15.01
N VAL A 216 -21.11 -13.32 14.82
CA VAL A 216 -20.30 -12.80 13.70
C VAL A 216 -18.87 -13.30 13.80
N LEU A 217 -18.25 -13.23 14.98
CA LEU A 217 -16.86 -13.68 15.16
C LEU A 217 -16.74 -15.20 15.02
N GLU A 218 -17.69 -15.97 15.53
CA GLU A 218 -17.72 -17.42 15.32
C GLU A 218 -17.77 -17.76 13.83
N GLN A 219 -18.63 -17.08 13.06
CA GLN A 219 -18.74 -17.27 11.62
C GLN A 219 -17.47 -16.85 10.86
N LEU A 220 -16.86 -15.73 11.25
CA LEU A 220 -15.57 -15.29 10.69
C LEU A 220 -14.48 -16.32 10.90
N MET A 221 -14.38 -16.90 12.11
CA MET A 221 -13.35 -17.88 12.42
C MET A 221 -13.59 -19.24 11.74
N ILE A 222 -14.85 -19.58 11.39
CA ILE A 222 -15.16 -20.73 10.53
C ILE A 222 -14.68 -20.47 9.10
N HIS A 223 -14.93 -19.27 8.58
CA HIS A 223 -14.58 -18.89 7.21
C HIS A 223 -13.07 -18.68 7.02
N HIS A 224 -12.43 -17.97 7.95
CA HIS A 224 -11.02 -17.60 7.93
C HIS A 224 -10.20 -18.47 8.88
N ASP A 225 -9.65 -19.57 8.35
CA ASP A 225 -9.03 -20.63 9.16
C ASP A 225 -7.87 -20.14 10.04
N ALA A 226 -7.13 -19.11 9.59
CA ALA A 226 -6.01 -18.52 10.32
C ALA A 226 -6.42 -17.98 11.71
N LEU A 227 -7.65 -17.48 11.87
CA LEU A 227 -8.13 -16.98 13.15
C LEU A 227 -8.27 -18.08 14.22
N ARG A 228 -8.26 -19.37 13.81
CA ARG A 228 -8.25 -20.54 14.69
C ARG A 228 -6.86 -21.09 14.97
N MET A 229 -5.79 -20.43 14.50
CA MET A 229 -4.43 -20.88 14.74
C MET A 229 -3.99 -20.76 16.20
N VAL A 230 -3.22 -21.75 16.62
CA VAL A 230 -2.47 -21.79 17.89
C VAL A 230 -1.05 -22.27 17.65
N TYR A 231 -0.19 -22.01 18.63
CA TYR A 231 1.25 -22.24 18.61
C TYR A 231 1.72 -22.96 19.89
N PRO A 232 1.23 -24.17 20.19
CA PRO A 232 1.69 -24.95 21.35
C PRO A 232 3.18 -25.31 21.24
N LEU A 233 3.82 -25.44 22.41
CA LEU A 233 5.18 -25.97 22.52
C LEU A 233 5.13 -27.50 22.67
N GLU A 234 5.51 -28.23 21.63
CA GLU A 234 5.59 -29.70 21.63
C GLU A 234 7.06 -30.12 21.46
N GLU A 235 7.57 -30.98 22.35
CA GLU A 235 8.97 -31.45 22.34
C GLU A 235 10.04 -30.33 22.27
N GLY A 236 9.74 -29.17 22.86
CA GLY A 236 10.63 -28.00 22.86
C GLY A 236 10.64 -27.22 21.54
N ARG A 237 9.68 -27.46 20.65
CA ARG A 237 9.48 -26.72 19.40
C ARG A 237 8.07 -26.14 19.33
N VAL A 238 7.96 -24.97 18.73
CA VAL A 238 6.66 -24.37 18.45
C VAL A 238 6.04 -25.09 17.26
N ILE A 239 4.82 -25.57 17.43
CA ILE A 239 4.01 -26.17 16.36
C ILE A 239 2.87 -25.21 16.05
N GLN A 240 2.73 -24.78 14.79
CA GLN A 240 1.56 -24.04 14.34
C GLN A 240 0.47 -25.03 13.92
N ARG A 241 -0.76 -24.83 14.40
CA ARG A 241 -1.90 -25.71 14.09
C ARG A 241 -3.20 -24.92 14.01
N HIS A 242 -4.04 -25.26 13.03
CA HIS A 242 -5.45 -24.87 12.99
C HIS A 242 -6.24 -25.75 13.97
N ARG A 243 -6.86 -25.15 15.00
CA ARG A 243 -7.79 -25.85 15.92
C ARG A 243 -9.04 -26.30 15.19
N ARG A 244 -9.81 -27.23 15.75
CA ARG A 244 -11.07 -27.67 15.14
C ARG A 244 -12.17 -26.62 15.25
N ILE A 245 -13.19 -26.74 14.42
CA ILE A 245 -14.36 -25.83 14.47
C ILE A 245 -15.08 -25.93 15.82
N GLU A 246 -15.16 -27.10 16.43
CA GLU A 246 -15.83 -27.27 17.73
C GLU A 246 -15.08 -26.59 18.88
N GLU A 247 -13.84 -26.17 18.64
CA GLU A 247 -12.97 -25.47 19.60
C GLU A 247 -13.00 -23.95 19.38
N ASN A 248 -13.89 -23.46 18.50
CA ASN A 248 -13.98 -22.08 18.04
C ASN A 248 -14.71 -21.11 18.98
N ASN A 249 -14.76 -21.40 20.28
CA ASN A 249 -15.48 -20.56 21.22
C ASN A 249 -14.72 -19.23 21.44
N VAL A 250 -15.33 -18.13 21.01
CA VAL A 250 -14.87 -16.76 21.26
C VAL A 250 -15.83 -16.10 22.25
N ALA A 251 -15.34 -15.82 23.46
CA ALA A 251 -16.13 -15.12 24.46
C ALA A 251 -16.00 -13.60 24.24
N VAL A 252 -17.12 -12.89 24.32
CA VAL A 252 -17.17 -11.42 24.26
C VAL A 252 -17.22 -10.90 25.69
N ASP A 253 -16.14 -10.25 26.13
CA ASP A 253 -16.12 -9.66 27.46
C ASP A 253 -16.90 -8.34 27.46
N VAL A 254 -17.98 -8.27 28.24
CA VAL A 254 -18.80 -7.05 28.35
C VAL A 254 -18.54 -6.35 29.68
N MET A 255 -18.11 -5.09 29.60
CA MET A 255 -17.64 -4.31 30.73
C MET A 255 -18.39 -2.99 30.83
N GLU A 256 -18.98 -2.73 32.01
CA GLU A 256 -19.70 -1.49 32.32
C GLU A 256 -18.71 -0.42 32.80
N VAL A 257 -18.59 0.68 32.06
CA VAL A 257 -17.64 1.77 32.35
C VAL A 257 -18.40 3.04 32.74
N LYS A 258 -18.24 3.46 34.00
CA LYS A 258 -19.01 4.55 34.60
C LYS A 258 -18.09 5.65 35.12
N GLY A 259 -18.57 6.89 35.09
CA GLY A 259 -17.86 8.04 35.65
C GLY A 259 -17.86 9.21 34.68
N GLU A 260 -17.07 10.23 35.02
CA GLU A 260 -16.86 11.35 34.11
C GLU A 260 -16.12 10.89 32.85
N LEU A 261 -16.35 11.55 31.70
CA LEU A 261 -15.77 11.15 30.41
C LEU A 261 -14.26 10.86 30.47
N SER A 262 -13.48 11.73 31.11
CA SER A 262 -12.03 11.52 31.24
C SER A 262 -11.64 10.29 32.06
N GLN A 263 -12.48 9.86 32.99
CA GLN A 263 -12.29 8.64 33.77
C GLN A 263 -12.68 7.41 32.94
N GLN A 264 -13.79 7.50 32.19
CA GLN A 264 -14.21 6.44 31.28
C GLN A 264 -13.14 6.13 30.23
N ILE A 265 -12.56 7.16 29.60
CA ILE A 265 -11.48 6.98 28.61
C ILE A 265 -10.28 6.24 29.21
N ARG A 266 -9.81 6.66 30.40
CA ARG A 266 -8.68 5.99 31.08
C ARG A 266 -9.02 4.56 31.48
N GLN A 267 -10.23 4.32 31.99
CA GLN A 267 -10.65 2.99 32.41
C GLN A 267 -10.79 2.04 31.20
N VAL A 268 -11.30 2.51 30.06
CA VAL A 268 -11.34 1.72 28.83
C VAL A 268 -9.93 1.35 28.38
N GLU A 269 -8.98 2.29 28.44
CA GLU A 269 -7.59 2.00 28.07
C GLU A 269 -6.94 0.96 29.00
N GLU A 270 -7.14 1.08 30.31
CA GLU A 270 -6.66 0.09 31.30
C GLU A 270 -7.24 -1.31 31.03
N LEU A 271 -8.55 -1.42 30.85
CA LEU A 271 -9.21 -2.69 30.55
C LEU A 271 -8.80 -3.26 29.19
N ALA A 272 -8.61 -2.41 28.18
CA ALA A 272 -8.12 -2.83 26.88
C ALA A 272 -6.71 -3.44 26.97
N ASN A 273 -5.84 -2.88 27.81
CA ASN A 273 -4.52 -3.46 28.10
C ASN A 273 -4.64 -4.84 28.75
N GLU A 274 -5.56 -5.01 29.70
CA GLU A 274 -5.81 -6.32 30.34
C GLU A 274 -6.29 -7.36 29.32
N VAL A 275 -7.22 -6.99 28.43
CA VAL A 275 -7.72 -7.86 27.35
C VAL A 275 -6.57 -8.26 26.41
N GLN A 276 -5.75 -7.30 25.96
CA GLN A 276 -4.64 -7.58 25.05
C GLN A 276 -3.56 -8.48 25.69
N ALA A 277 -3.29 -8.32 26.99
CA ALA A 277 -2.33 -9.14 27.72
C ALA A 277 -2.83 -10.57 28.04
N SER A 278 -4.11 -10.86 27.82
CA SER A 278 -4.75 -12.12 28.24
C SER A 278 -4.63 -13.28 27.24
N MET A 279 -4.06 -13.07 26.05
CA MET A 279 -3.96 -14.10 25.02
C MET A 279 -2.99 -15.21 25.43
N SER A 280 -3.24 -16.44 24.95
CA SER A 280 -2.34 -17.57 25.07
C SER A 280 -2.08 -18.14 23.69
N LEU A 281 -0.81 -18.18 23.29
CA LEU A 281 -0.38 -18.75 22.02
C LEU A 281 -0.69 -20.24 21.95
N ALA A 282 -0.57 -20.97 23.05
CA ALA A 282 -0.79 -22.41 23.09
C ALA A 282 -2.28 -22.77 23.05
N ASP A 283 -3.13 -22.00 23.74
CA ASP A 283 -4.53 -22.39 23.96
C ASP A 283 -5.50 -21.70 22.98
N GLY A 284 -5.22 -20.45 22.59
CA GLY A 284 -6.13 -19.61 21.82
C GLY A 284 -7.49 -19.37 22.52
N PRO A 285 -8.50 -18.80 21.82
CA PRO A 285 -8.37 -18.15 20.51
C PRO A 285 -7.43 -16.95 20.57
N LEU A 286 -6.81 -16.63 19.43
CA LEU A 286 -5.94 -15.45 19.26
C LEU A 286 -6.71 -14.21 18.78
N VAL A 287 -8.03 -14.23 18.99
CA VAL A 287 -8.97 -13.15 18.75
C VAL A 287 -9.67 -12.88 20.09
N LYS A 288 -9.57 -11.65 20.58
CA LYS A 288 -10.12 -11.20 21.86
C LYS A 288 -11.01 -9.97 21.64
N PRO A 289 -12.34 -10.14 21.61
CA PRO A 289 -13.29 -9.04 21.58
C PRO A 289 -13.64 -8.56 23.00
N ALA A 290 -13.85 -7.26 23.17
CA ALA A 290 -14.42 -6.70 24.40
C ALA A 290 -15.34 -5.50 24.10
N ILE A 291 -16.52 -5.48 24.72
CA ILE A 291 -17.48 -4.37 24.62
C ILE A 291 -17.40 -3.55 25.92
N PHE A 292 -17.04 -2.28 25.78
CA PHE A 292 -17.10 -1.29 26.85
C PHE A 292 -18.39 -0.48 26.70
N ARG A 293 -19.31 -0.66 27.64
CA ARG A 293 -20.57 0.10 27.69
C ARG A 293 -20.34 1.39 28.44
N THR A 294 -20.55 2.52 27.77
CA THR A 294 -20.25 3.85 28.30
C THR A 294 -21.43 4.80 28.12
N ASP A 295 -21.38 5.96 28.76
CA ASP A 295 -22.39 7.00 28.57
C ASP A 295 -22.31 7.69 27.19
N GLN A 296 -21.29 7.39 26.37
CA GLN A 296 -21.11 7.93 25.02
C GLN A 296 -21.48 6.93 23.91
N GLY A 297 -22.01 5.76 24.28
CA GLY A 297 -22.20 4.63 23.38
C GLY A 297 -21.26 3.48 23.71
N ASP A 298 -21.33 2.42 22.93
CA ASP A 298 -20.52 1.24 23.15
C ASP A 298 -19.26 1.30 22.29
N HIS A 299 -18.15 0.89 22.91
CA HIS A 299 -16.86 0.73 22.24
C HIS A 299 -16.52 -0.75 22.16
N LEU A 300 -16.20 -1.24 20.96
CA LEU A 300 -15.79 -2.63 20.72
C LEU A 300 -14.31 -2.67 20.41
N LEU A 301 -13.53 -3.26 21.31
CA LEU A 301 -12.16 -3.66 21.04
C LEU A 301 -12.17 -4.99 20.29
N LEU A 302 -11.46 -5.04 19.19
CA LEU A 302 -11.07 -6.26 18.48
C LEU A 302 -9.56 -6.34 18.57
N ALA A 303 -9.04 -7.19 19.45
CA ALA A 303 -7.61 -7.47 19.55
C ALA A 303 -7.32 -8.84 18.91
N VAL A 304 -6.33 -8.89 18.02
CA VAL A 304 -5.94 -10.11 17.33
C VAL A 304 -4.43 -10.25 17.38
N HIS A 305 -3.93 -11.44 17.71
CA HIS A 305 -2.49 -11.68 17.74
C HIS A 305 -1.88 -11.53 16.35
N HIS A 306 -0.75 -10.84 16.22
CA HIS A 306 -0.16 -10.52 14.90
C HIS A 306 0.27 -11.78 14.12
N LEU A 307 0.57 -12.88 14.81
CA LEU A 307 0.83 -14.20 14.18
C LEU A 307 -0.30 -14.71 13.27
N VAL A 308 -1.52 -14.18 13.40
CA VAL A 308 -2.68 -14.63 12.61
C VAL A 308 -3.34 -13.50 11.80
N ILE A 309 -2.79 -12.29 11.83
CA ILE A 309 -3.35 -11.13 11.15
C ILE A 309 -2.25 -10.17 10.68
N ASP A 310 -2.49 -9.48 9.57
CA ASP A 310 -1.66 -8.39 9.07
C ASP A 310 -2.51 -7.22 8.56
N GLY A 311 -1.85 -6.18 8.04
CA GLY A 311 -2.53 -4.96 7.57
C GLY A 311 -3.53 -5.18 6.43
N VAL A 312 -3.29 -6.15 5.53
CA VAL A 312 -4.25 -6.52 4.47
C VAL A 312 -5.39 -7.36 5.06
N SER A 313 -5.07 -8.28 5.98
CA SER A 313 -6.05 -9.12 6.67
C SER A 313 -7.03 -8.31 7.52
N TRP A 314 -6.61 -7.20 8.14
CA TRP A 314 -7.53 -6.31 8.86
C TRP A 314 -8.61 -5.72 7.96
N ARG A 315 -8.27 -5.43 6.70
CA ARG A 315 -9.22 -4.90 5.72
C ARG A 315 -10.30 -5.92 5.41
N ILE A 316 -9.90 -7.16 5.16
CA ILE A 316 -10.79 -8.30 4.93
C ILE A 316 -11.63 -8.58 6.18
N PHE A 317 -10.99 -8.63 7.35
CA PHE A 317 -11.63 -8.89 8.63
C PHE A 317 -12.73 -7.87 8.94
N LEU A 318 -12.44 -6.57 8.79
CA LEU A 318 -13.40 -5.51 9.08
C LEU A 318 -14.54 -5.46 8.05
N GLU A 319 -14.25 -5.65 6.77
CA GLU A 319 -15.25 -5.74 5.71
C GLU A 319 -16.23 -6.89 5.99
N ASP A 320 -15.72 -8.09 6.24
CA ASP A 320 -16.55 -9.27 6.51
C ASP A 320 -17.28 -9.14 7.85
N PHE A 321 -16.65 -8.59 8.89
CA PHE A 321 -17.28 -8.33 10.18
C PHE A 321 -18.48 -7.40 10.01
N MET A 322 -18.32 -6.27 9.31
CA MET A 322 -19.40 -5.31 9.10
C MET A 322 -20.54 -5.90 8.26
N ALA A 323 -20.20 -6.65 7.19
CA ALA A 323 -21.19 -7.31 6.36
C ALA A 323 -22.03 -8.33 7.15
N LEU A 324 -21.39 -9.19 7.94
CA LEU A 324 -22.05 -10.19 8.77
C LEU A 324 -22.85 -9.56 9.90
N TYR A 325 -22.33 -8.51 10.53
CA TYR A 325 -23.03 -7.79 11.60
C TYR A 325 -24.36 -7.20 11.11
N GLU A 326 -24.36 -6.60 9.91
CA GLU A 326 -25.57 -6.07 9.30
C GLU A 326 -26.54 -7.16 8.85
N GLN A 327 -26.07 -8.28 8.29
CA GLN A 327 -26.91 -9.45 7.99
C GLN A 327 -27.58 -10.00 9.26
N SER A 328 -26.81 -10.17 10.34
CA SER A 328 -27.30 -10.67 11.63
C SER A 328 -28.37 -9.76 12.22
N LYS A 329 -28.16 -8.43 12.19
CA LYS A 329 -29.15 -7.44 12.64
C LYS A 329 -30.46 -7.50 11.85
N ARG A 330 -30.40 -7.82 10.56
CA ARG A 330 -31.59 -8.02 9.72
C ARG A 330 -32.23 -9.40 9.91
N GLY A 331 -31.63 -10.29 10.71
CA GLY A 331 -32.07 -11.67 10.89
C GLY A 331 -31.88 -12.52 9.63
N GLU A 332 -30.93 -12.15 8.78
CA GLU A 332 -30.57 -12.86 7.56
C GLU A 332 -29.59 -14.01 7.87
N ALA A 333 -29.45 -14.94 6.92
CA ALA A 333 -28.41 -15.95 7.03
C ALA A 333 -27.03 -15.32 6.87
N LEU A 334 -26.12 -15.65 7.79
CA LEU A 334 -24.74 -15.18 7.77
C LEU A 334 -23.98 -15.83 6.60
N THR A 335 -23.70 -15.04 5.57
CA THR A 335 -23.07 -15.49 4.33
C THR A 335 -21.95 -14.53 3.94
N LEU A 336 -20.84 -15.12 3.50
CA LEU A 336 -19.67 -14.43 2.96
C LEU A 336 -19.43 -14.92 1.52
N PRO A 337 -18.66 -14.15 0.72
CA PRO A 337 -18.11 -14.64 -0.54
C PRO A 337 -17.33 -15.95 -0.36
N GLU A 338 -17.07 -16.69 -1.44
CA GLU A 338 -16.29 -17.92 -1.38
C GLU A 338 -14.86 -17.67 -0.85
N LYS A 339 -14.31 -18.66 -0.13
CA LYS A 339 -12.94 -18.63 0.40
C LYS A 339 -11.93 -18.62 -0.74
N THR A 340 -10.83 -17.90 -0.53
CA THR A 340 -9.56 -18.08 -1.26
C THR A 340 -8.73 -19.21 -0.63
N HIS A 341 -7.56 -19.53 -1.20
CA HIS A 341 -6.71 -20.62 -0.71
C HIS A 341 -6.32 -20.39 0.75
N SER A 342 -6.25 -21.47 1.51
CA SER A 342 -5.96 -21.39 2.94
C SER A 342 -4.53 -20.94 3.22
N PHE A 343 -4.30 -20.38 4.41
CA PHE A 343 -2.94 -20.07 4.87
C PHE A 343 -2.06 -21.33 4.93
N GLN A 344 -2.65 -22.49 5.17
CA GLN A 344 -1.94 -23.78 5.17
C GLN A 344 -1.43 -24.15 3.77
N GLU A 345 -2.29 -24.05 2.76
CA GLU A 345 -1.90 -24.29 1.35
C GLU A 345 -0.84 -23.28 0.91
N TYR A 346 -0.99 -22.01 1.26
CA TYR A 346 0.03 -20.98 1.03
C TYR A 346 1.38 -21.36 1.64
N ALA A 347 1.41 -21.72 2.93
CA ALA A 347 2.64 -22.11 3.62
C ALA A 347 3.30 -23.37 3.01
N GLN A 348 2.49 -24.34 2.56
CA GLN A 348 2.97 -25.52 1.86
C GLN A 348 3.59 -25.15 0.50
N LYS A 349 2.89 -24.35 -0.29
CA LYS A 349 3.34 -23.91 -1.62
C LYS A 349 4.58 -23.02 -1.53
N LEU A 350 4.69 -22.20 -0.51
CA LEU A 350 5.90 -21.42 -0.23
C LEU A 350 7.10 -22.31 0.11
N THR A 351 6.87 -23.46 0.76
CA THR A 351 7.91 -24.45 1.03
C THR A 351 8.34 -25.20 -0.24
N GLU A 352 7.40 -25.47 -1.16
CA GLU A 352 7.72 -26.01 -2.49
C GLU A 352 8.53 -25.00 -3.32
N TYR A 353 8.13 -23.72 -3.29
CA TYR A 353 8.86 -22.61 -3.93
C TYR A 353 10.28 -22.44 -3.37
N ALA A 354 10.50 -22.75 -2.09
CA ALA A 354 11.81 -22.64 -1.43
C ALA A 354 12.94 -23.47 -2.05
N VAL A 355 12.62 -24.44 -2.93
CA VAL A 355 13.61 -25.27 -3.63
C VAL A 355 13.45 -25.21 -5.16
N SER A 356 12.68 -24.26 -5.65
CA SER A 356 12.43 -24.02 -7.08
C SER A 356 13.63 -23.35 -7.75
N ASP A 357 13.79 -23.55 -9.07
CA ASP A 357 14.84 -22.90 -9.83
C ASP A 357 14.61 -21.38 -9.90
N GLU A 358 13.35 -20.96 -9.91
CA GLU A 358 12.91 -19.56 -9.91
C GLU A 358 13.42 -18.81 -8.67
N LEU A 359 13.18 -19.34 -7.46
CA LEU A 359 13.71 -18.70 -6.24
C LEU A 359 15.24 -18.76 -6.18
N LEU A 360 15.83 -19.89 -6.59
CA LEU A 360 17.28 -20.06 -6.52
C LEU A 360 18.02 -19.13 -7.50
N ALA A 361 17.34 -18.59 -8.52
CA ALA A 361 17.89 -17.54 -9.38
C ALA A 361 18.09 -16.21 -8.63
N GLU A 362 17.34 -15.93 -7.56
CA GLU A 362 17.48 -14.70 -6.77
C GLU A 362 18.74 -14.69 -5.88
N ARG A 363 19.45 -15.81 -5.74
CA ARG A 363 20.58 -15.94 -4.79
C ARG A 363 21.71 -14.95 -5.06
N ASP A 364 22.05 -14.73 -6.33
CA ASP A 364 23.13 -13.80 -6.70
C ASP A 364 22.75 -12.36 -6.36
N TYR A 365 21.48 -11.98 -6.56
CA TYR A 365 20.96 -10.68 -6.14
C TYR A 365 21.14 -10.49 -4.63
N TRP A 366 20.61 -11.40 -3.81
CA TRP A 366 20.67 -11.28 -2.36
C TRP A 366 22.10 -11.34 -1.82
N LYS A 367 22.97 -12.16 -2.43
CA LYS A 367 24.39 -12.21 -2.08
C LYS A 367 25.07 -10.85 -2.30
N ASN A 368 24.81 -10.21 -3.43
CA ASN A 368 25.41 -8.92 -3.76
C ASN A 368 24.82 -7.79 -2.89
N ALA A 369 23.50 -7.77 -2.71
CA ALA A 369 22.83 -6.77 -1.88
C ALA A 369 23.37 -6.79 -0.43
N LEU A 370 23.49 -7.98 0.16
CA LEU A 370 23.93 -8.16 1.55
C LEU A 370 25.46 -8.06 1.74
N ALA A 371 26.25 -8.09 0.66
CA ALA A 371 27.70 -7.92 0.73
C ALA A 371 28.13 -6.47 1.02
N ASN A 372 27.21 -5.50 0.91
CA ASN A 372 27.47 -4.12 1.24
C ASN A 372 27.72 -3.93 2.75
N SER A 373 28.75 -3.16 3.09
CA SER A 373 29.03 -2.77 4.47
C SER A 373 28.65 -1.32 4.67
N VAL A 374 27.79 -1.06 5.65
CA VAL A 374 27.44 0.30 6.11
C VAL A 374 27.88 0.49 7.56
N PRO A 375 28.24 1.71 7.97
CA PRO A 375 28.45 2.02 9.38
C PRO A 375 27.18 1.77 10.21
N PRO A 376 27.29 1.34 11.47
CA PRO A 376 26.13 1.24 12.36
C PRO A 376 25.51 2.62 12.60
N LEU A 377 24.21 2.66 12.87
CA LEU A 377 23.53 3.91 13.19
C LEU A 377 24.11 4.52 14.46
N GLN A 378 24.48 5.80 14.41
CA GLN A 378 24.98 6.51 15.58
C GLN A 378 23.81 6.87 16.51
N LYS A 379 23.81 6.26 17.70
CA LYS A 379 22.84 6.50 18.78
C LYS A 379 23.41 7.55 19.75
N ASP A 380 22.54 8.34 20.38
CA ASP A 380 22.98 9.35 21.36
C ASP A 380 23.56 8.69 22.61
N HIS A 381 22.98 7.55 23.00
CA HIS A 381 23.34 6.78 24.18
C HIS A 381 23.37 5.28 23.87
N VAL A 382 24.12 4.52 24.68
CA VAL A 382 24.17 3.06 24.60
C VAL A 382 23.45 2.47 25.81
N THR A 383 22.53 1.55 25.56
CA THR A 383 21.75 0.86 26.60
C THR A 383 21.67 -0.64 26.33
N GLU A 384 21.63 -1.44 27.39
CA GLU A 384 21.37 -2.89 27.32
C GLU A 384 19.87 -3.21 27.45
N ASP A 385 19.07 -2.31 28.01
CA ASP A 385 17.62 -2.46 28.11
C ASP A 385 16.98 -2.01 26.79
N GLN A 386 16.35 -2.96 26.09
CA GLN A 386 15.78 -2.80 24.75
C GLN A 386 14.25 -3.00 24.76
N ARG A 387 13.60 -2.78 25.91
CA ARG A 387 12.17 -3.06 26.08
C ARG A 387 11.27 -1.98 25.48
N MET A 388 10.09 -2.40 25.03
CA MET A 388 9.05 -1.56 24.45
C MET A 388 8.56 -0.45 25.39
N LEU A 389 8.67 -0.62 26.72
CA LEU A 389 8.31 0.39 27.70
C LEU A 389 9.10 1.70 27.53
N HIS A 390 10.26 1.63 26.87
CA HIS A 390 11.08 2.79 26.55
C HIS A 390 10.76 3.38 25.17
N THR A 391 9.66 2.97 24.53
CA THR A 391 9.26 3.53 23.25
C THR A 391 8.61 4.89 23.46
N GLU A 392 9.16 5.90 22.78
CA GLU A 392 8.50 7.19 22.57
C GLU A 392 8.09 7.29 21.10
N THR A 393 7.04 8.07 20.81
CA THR A 393 6.53 8.23 19.44
C THR A 393 6.30 9.70 19.14
N ILE A 394 6.99 10.17 18.10
CA ILE A 394 6.76 11.47 17.49
C ILE A 394 6.08 11.28 16.13
N ARG A 395 5.39 12.31 15.66
CA ARG A 395 4.63 12.23 14.41
C ARG A 395 4.68 13.53 13.63
N PHE A 396 4.54 13.44 12.33
CA PHE A 396 4.16 14.56 11.50
C PHE A 396 3.01 14.16 10.57
N THR A 397 2.30 15.19 10.11
CA THR A 397 1.18 15.05 9.18
C THR A 397 1.40 16.01 8.02
N LEU A 398 1.09 15.57 6.81
CA LEU A 398 1.03 16.43 5.63
C LEU A 398 -0.37 17.04 5.49
N SER A 399 -0.49 18.21 4.86
CA SER A 399 -1.82 18.75 4.54
C SER A 399 -2.55 17.82 3.56
N GLU A 400 -3.88 17.97 3.44
CA GLU A 400 -4.66 17.24 2.42
C GLU A 400 -4.12 17.50 1.01
N GLU A 401 -3.70 18.74 0.71
CA GLU A 401 -3.13 19.12 -0.59
C GLU A 401 -1.76 18.46 -0.84
N GLU A 402 -0.87 18.48 0.15
CA GLU A 402 0.44 17.82 0.09
C GLU A 402 0.27 16.31 -0.06
N THR A 403 -0.68 15.72 0.68
CA THR A 403 -1.00 14.29 0.64
C THR A 403 -1.58 13.89 -0.71
N ARG A 404 -2.54 14.65 -1.24
CA ARG A 404 -3.10 14.43 -2.57
C ARG A 404 -1.98 14.45 -3.61
N SER A 405 -1.15 15.49 -3.61
CA SER A 405 -0.03 15.61 -4.54
C SER A 405 0.92 14.42 -4.43
N LEU A 406 1.26 13.98 -3.22
CA LEU A 406 2.12 12.82 -2.97
C LEU A 406 1.52 11.49 -3.45
N LEU A 407 0.20 11.36 -3.42
CA LEU A 407 -0.52 10.15 -3.87
C LEU A 407 -0.76 10.13 -5.38
N THR A 408 -0.82 11.30 -6.03
CA THR A 408 -1.22 11.42 -7.43
C THR A 408 -0.13 12.08 -8.27
N ASP A 409 0.03 13.38 -8.09
CA ASP A 409 0.66 14.29 -9.04
C ASP A 409 2.19 14.07 -9.14
N VAL A 410 2.84 13.65 -8.05
CA VAL A 410 4.30 13.43 -8.03
C VAL A 410 4.75 12.28 -8.91
N HIS A 411 3.85 11.34 -9.23
CA HIS A 411 4.18 10.13 -9.97
C HIS A 411 4.43 10.40 -11.46
N GLU A 412 3.84 11.45 -12.01
CA GLU A 412 3.92 11.81 -13.43
C GLU A 412 5.36 12.14 -13.87
N ALA A 413 6.14 12.80 -13.00
CA ALA A 413 7.48 13.29 -13.33
C ALA A 413 8.47 12.17 -13.70
N TYR A 414 8.38 11.01 -13.05
CA TYR A 414 9.37 9.92 -13.17
C TYR A 414 8.74 8.52 -13.18
N GLN A 415 7.43 8.41 -13.41
CA GLN A 415 6.65 7.16 -13.30
C GLN A 415 6.91 6.41 -12.00
N THR A 416 6.85 7.14 -10.88
CA THR A 416 7.16 6.59 -9.54
C THR A 416 5.93 5.96 -8.88
N GLU A 417 6.19 5.17 -7.85
CA GLU A 417 5.25 4.79 -6.80
C GLU A 417 5.51 5.64 -5.54
N ILE A 418 4.55 5.70 -4.62
CA ILE A 418 4.70 6.43 -3.35
C ILE A 418 5.91 5.99 -2.53
N ASN A 419 6.22 4.68 -2.53
CA ASN A 419 7.38 4.17 -1.82
C ASN A 419 8.69 4.68 -2.41
N ASP A 420 8.78 4.91 -3.72
CA ASP A 420 9.99 5.46 -4.34
C ASP A 420 10.27 6.87 -3.77
N ILE A 421 9.22 7.68 -3.61
CA ILE A 421 9.32 9.04 -3.05
C ILE A 421 9.60 9.01 -1.55
N LEU A 422 8.87 8.21 -0.78
CA LEU A 422 9.04 8.14 0.68
C LEU A 422 10.41 7.58 1.07
N LEU A 423 10.90 6.55 0.37
CA LEU A 423 12.21 5.98 0.63
C LEU A 423 13.34 6.90 0.15
N THR A 424 13.13 7.67 -0.93
CA THR A 424 14.09 8.71 -1.32
C THR A 424 14.16 9.79 -0.24
N ALA A 425 13.01 10.24 0.28
CA ALA A 425 12.98 11.22 1.37
C ALA A 425 13.66 10.69 2.64
N LEU A 426 13.44 9.41 2.98
CA LEU A 426 14.09 8.75 4.10
C LEU A 426 15.61 8.71 3.90
N GLY A 427 16.08 8.27 2.73
CA GLY A 427 17.50 8.24 2.40
C GLY A 427 18.16 9.62 2.52
N LEU A 428 17.57 10.64 1.91
CA LEU A 428 18.07 12.03 1.98
C LEU A 428 18.14 12.52 3.44
N SER A 429 17.13 12.19 4.24
CA SER A 429 17.08 12.57 5.65
C SER A 429 18.14 11.85 6.47
N MET A 430 18.38 10.57 6.20
CA MET A 430 19.44 9.78 6.82
C MET A 430 20.83 10.35 6.48
N LYS A 431 21.06 10.72 5.22
CA LYS A 431 22.31 11.37 4.80
C LYS A 431 22.50 12.73 5.48
N GLU A 432 21.47 13.58 5.54
CA GLU A 432 21.56 14.88 6.22
C GLU A 432 21.75 14.73 7.75
N TRP A 433 21.14 13.72 8.36
CA TRP A 433 21.24 13.46 9.80
C TRP A 433 22.59 12.84 10.21
N THR A 434 23.03 11.80 9.50
CA THR A 434 24.20 10.99 9.89
C THR A 434 25.50 11.40 9.19
N GLY A 435 25.40 12.06 8.03
CA GLY A 435 26.52 12.36 7.14
C GLY A 435 26.98 11.19 6.27
N GLU A 436 26.37 10.01 6.40
CA GLU A 436 26.72 8.82 5.62
C GLU A 436 25.79 8.68 4.40
N ASP A 437 26.36 8.26 3.27
CA ASP A 437 25.62 8.12 2.00
C ASP A 437 24.70 6.90 1.97
N ARG A 438 25.06 5.85 2.71
CA ARG A 438 24.47 4.52 2.57
C ARG A 438 23.96 3.98 3.89
N HIS A 439 22.69 3.58 3.90
CA HIS A 439 22.01 3.06 5.09
C HIS A 439 21.21 1.82 4.74
N PHE A 440 21.32 0.77 5.54
CA PHE A 440 20.34 -0.31 5.48
C PHE A 440 19.10 0.07 6.27
N ILE A 441 17.94 -0.21 5.69
CA ILE A 441 16.65 -0.22 6.38
C ILE A 441 16.02 -1.60 6.26
N HIS A 442 15.12 -1.93 7.17
CA HIS A 442 14.26 -3.08 7.06
C HIS A 442 12.96 -2.63 6.41
N LEU A 443 12.73 -3.04 5.16
CA LEU A 443 11.51 -2.70 4.43
C LEU A 443 10.48 -3.81 4.63
N GLU A 444 9.27 -3.42 4.99
CA GLU A 444 8.12 -4.33 5.06
C GLU A 444 7.30 -4.27 3.77
N GLY A 445 6.89 -5.43 3.29
CA GLY A 445 5.95 -5.60 2.18
C GLY A 445 4.75 -6.45 2.60
N HIS A 446 3.69 -6.45 1.80
CA HIS A 446 2.47 -7.19 2.13
C HIS A 446 2.64 -8.72 2.03
N GLY A 447 3.63 -9.21 1.26
CA GLY A 447 3.96 -10.63 1.14
C GLY A 447 2.90 -11.49 0.43
N ARG A 448 2.16 -10.88 -0.51
CA ARG A 448 1.11 -11.50 -1.34
C ARG A 448 1.44 -11.38 -2.82
N GLU A 449 2.72 -11.58 -3.13
CA GLU A 449 3.25 -11.48 -4.49
C GLU A 449 2.77 -12.67 -5.34
N ASP A 450 2.59 -12.46 -6.65
CA ASP A 450 2.28 -13.55 -7.59
C ASP A 450 3.56 -14.36 -7.90
N ILE A 451 3.98 -15.14 -6.91
CA ILE A 451 5.13 -16.07 -6.96
C ILE A 451 4.70 -17.54 -6.89
N LEU A 452 3.44 -17.80 -6.57
CA LEU A 452 2.91 -19.15 -6.39
C LEU A 452 1.79 -19.39 -7.41
N PRO A 453 2.10 -20.03 -8.56
CA PRO A 453 1.10 -20.31 -9.58
C PRO A 453 -0.10 -21.05 -9.00
N ALA A 454 -1.30 -20.63 -9.39
CA ALA A 454 -2.58 -21.18 -8.96
C ALA A 454 -2.90 -21.05 -7.45
N VAL A 455 -2.19 -20.20 -6.70
CA VAL A 455 -2.50 -19.91 -5.30
C VAL A 455 -3.03 -18.49 -5.18
N ASN A 456 -4.34 -18.35 -5.10
CA ASN A 456 -4.98 -17.08 -4.77
C ASN A 456 -5.12 -16.92 -3.26
N VAL A 457 -4.48 -15.89 -2.69
CA VAL A 457 -4.61 -15.50 -1.27
C VAL A 457 -5.17 -14.09 -1.10
N SER A 458 -5.82 -13.50 -2.11
CA SER A 458 -6.25 -12.09 -2.08
C SER A 458 -7.21 -11.76 -0.92
N ARG A 459 -8.00 -12.73 -0.45
CA ARG A 459 -8.91 -12.62 0.71
C ARG A 459 -8.54 -13.50 1.90
N THR A 460 -7.36 -14.12 1.89
CA THR A 460 -6.97 -15.03 2.97
C THR A 460 -6.44 -14.22 4.16
N ILE A 461 -7.03 -14.38 5.34
CA ILE A 461 -6.49 -13.81 6.58
C ILE A 461 -5.27 -14.62 7.05
N GLY A 462 -4.24 -13.93 7.55
CA GLY A 462 -3.02 -14.51 8.10
C GLY A 462 -1.91 -13.46 8.24
N TRP A 463 -0.72 -13.88 8.66
CA TRP A 463 0.46 -13.00 8.67
C TRP A 463 1.34 -13.27 7.45
N PHE A 464 1.16 -12.47 6.40
CA PHE A 464 1.87 -12.66 5.12
C PHE A 464 3.12 -11.79 4.99
N THR A 465 3.25 -10.75 5.82
CA THR A 465 4.29 -9.72 5.74
C THR A 465 5.66 -10.27 5.31
N SER A 466 6.17 -9.77 4.19
CA SER A 466 7.57 -9.95 3.81
C SER A 466 8.41 -8.88 4.47
N MET A 467 9.61 -9.22 4.91
CA MET A 467 10.50 -8.31 5.61
C MET A 467 11.93 -8.58 5.19
N TYR A 468 12.60 -7.57 4.62
CA TYR A 468 13.91 -7.73 4.00
C TYR A 468 14.74 -6.43 4.04
N PRO A 469 16.07 -6.52 4.11
CA PRO A 469 16.92 -5.35 4.13
C PRO A 469 16.99 -4.69 2.76
N VAL A 470 16.91 -3.36 2.73
CA VAL A 470 17.11 -2.53 1.53
C VAL A 470 18.22 -1.54 1.82
N LEU A 471 19.15 -1.41 0.87
CA LEU A 471 20.20 -0.41 0.92
C LEU A 471 19.69 0.89 0.29
N LEU A 472 19.56 1.94 1.09
CA LEU A 472 19.32 3.28 0.58
C LEU A 472 20.68 3.92 0.26
N ASP A 473 20.99 4.08 -1.03
CA ASP A 473 22.20 4.75 -1.51
C ASP A 473 21.89 6.16 -2.01
N MET A 474 22.40 7.15 -1.27
CA MET A 474 22.20 8.58 -1.52
C MET A 474 23.49 9.27 -1.97
N SER A 475 24.44 8.54 -2.57
CA SER A 475 25.68 9.12 -3.11
C SER A 475 25.44 10.19 -4.17
N HIS A 476 24.26 10.24 -4.80
CA HIS A 476 23.87 11.23 -5.81
C HIS A 476 22.83 12.25 -5.31
N ALA A 477 22.70 12.43 -4.00
CA ALA A 477 21.71 13.32 -3.37
C ALA A 477 21.72 14.80 -3.84
N ASP A 478 22.82 15.26 -4.47
CA ASP A 478 22.91 16.61 -5.03
C ASP A 478 22.07 16.80 -6.31
N ASP A 479 21.68 15.70 -6.96
CA ASP A 479 20.77 15.67 -8.12
C ASP A 479 19.51 14.87 -7.78
N LEU A 480 18.44 15.58 -7.41
CA LEU A 480 17.18 14.96 -7.01
C LEU A 480 16.54 14.14 -8.15
N SER A 481 16.64 14.61 -9.40
CA SER A 481 16.10 13.89 -10.55
C SER A 481 16.80 12.55 -10.75
N TYR A 482 18.13 12.55 -10.72
CA TYR A 482 18.90 11.31 -10.79
C TYR A 482 18.63 10.41 -9.57
N GLN A 483 18.62 10.97 -8.36
CA GLN A 483 18.46 10.20 -7.14
C GLN A 483 17.10 9.49 -7.03
N ILE A 484 16.01 10.14 -7.45
CA ILE A 484 14.67 9.52 -7.51
C ILE A 484 14.68 8.36 -8.51
N LYS A 485 15.17 8.60 -9.74
CA LYS A 485 15.24 7.58 -10.79
C LYS A 485 16.10 6.39 -10.36
N HIS A 486 17.26 6.66 -9.76
CA HIS A 486 18.16 5.63 -9.25
C HIS A 486 17.50 4.78 -8.17
N LEU A 487 16.88 5.39 -7.16
CA LEU A 487 16.23 4.60 -6.10
C LEU A 487 15.03 3.82 -6.64
N LYS A 488 14.22 4.42 -7.53
CA LYS A 488 13.15 3.71 -8.23
C LYS A 488 13.69 2.44 -8.90
N GLU A 489 14.75 2.56 -9.70
CA GLU A 489 15.35 1.40 -10.37
C GLU A 489 15.88 0.38 -9.36
N GLU A 490 16.61 0.79 -8.32
CA GLU A 490 17.09 -0.13 -7.27
C GLU A 490 15.94 -0.91 -6.62
N LEU A 491 14.80 -0.24 -6.37
CA LEU A 491 13.61 -0.89 -5.81
C LEU A 491 12.92 -1.83 -6.81
N ARG A 492 12.95 -1.53 -8.11
CA ARG A 492 12.41 -2.41 -9.16
C ARG A 492 13.29 -3.63 -9.42
N HIS A 493 14.60 -3.52 -9.22
CA HIS A 493 15.54 -4.65 -9.33
C HIS A 493 15.42 -5.65 -8.17
N ILE A 494 14.72 -5.30 -7.06
CA ILE A 494 14.44 -6.25 -5.98
C ILE A 494 13.51 -7.35 -6.51
N PRO A 495 13.96 -8.61 -6.60
CA PRO A 495 13.13 -9.68 -7.15
C PRO A 495 11.86 -9.87 -6.33
N ASN A 496 10.72 -9.92 -7.01
CA ASN A 496 9.41 -10.20 -6.42
C ASN A 496 9.14 -9.36 -5.15
N LYS A 497 9.48 -8.06 -5.20
CA LYS A 497 9.30 -7.11 -4.07
C LYS A 497 9.82 -7.65 -2.73
N GLY A 498 10.88 -8.47 -2.78
CA GLY A 498 11.69 -8.89 -1.63
C GLY A 498 11.18 -10.12 -0.86
N ILE A 499 10.06 -10.73 -1.26
CA ILE A 499 9.50 -11.90 -0.57
C ILE A 499 10.49 -13.08 -0.51
N GLY A 500 11.31 -13.25 -1.54
CA GLY A 500 12.28 -14.34 -1.65
C GLY A 500 13.38 -14.31 -0.59
N TYR A 501 13.73 -13.15 -0.02
CA TYR A 501 14.72 -13.06 1.07
C TYR A 501 14.35 -13.94 2.27
N GLY A 502 13.10 -13.83 2.74
CA GLY A 502 12.61 -14.63 3.87
C GLY A 502 12.53 -16.11 3.53
N VAL A 503 12.13 -16.46 2.30
CA VAL A 503 12.06 -17.84 1.84
C VAL A 503 13.46 -18.47 1.76
N LEU A 504 14.44 -17.75 1.21
CA LEU A 504 15.85 -18.16 1.17
C LEU A 504 16.44 -18.31 2.58
N LYS A 505 16.20 -17.35 3.46
CA LYS A 505 16.75 -17.38 4.82
C LYS A 505 16.18 -18.51 5.66
N TYR A 506 14.85 -18.66 5.66
CA TYR A 506 14.17 -19.49 6.65
C TYR A 506 13.64 -20.82 6.11
N LEU A 507 13.20 -20.92 4.84
CA LEU A 507 12.58 -22.14 4.30
C LEU A 507 13.53 -22.98 3.44
N THR A 508 14.47 -22.33 2.76
CA THR A 508 15.42 -23.00 1.87
C THR A 508 16.42 -23.83 2.69
N PRO A 509 16.76 -25.07 2.28
CA PRO A 509 17.78 -25.86 2.97
C PRO A 509 19.16 -25.20 2.93
N ASP A 510 19.94 -25.25 4.03
CA ASP A 510 21.25 -24.57 4.13
C ASP A 510 22.21 -24.90 2.98
N LYS A 511 22.22 -26.14 2.49
CA LYS A 511 23.04 -26.58 1.36
C LYS A 511 22.72 -25.90 0.02
N MET A 512 21.57 -25.22 -0.09
CA MET A 512 21.08 -24.54 -1.31
C MET A 512 21.19 -23.02 -1.22
N LYS A 513 21.39 -22.47 -0.01
CA LYS A 513 21.57 -21.03 0.23
C LYS A 513 22.89 -20.47 -0.30
N GLU A 514 23.85 -21.34 -0.65
CA GLU A 514 25.25 -20.97 -0.91
C GLU A 514 25.87 -20.21 0.27
N ASP A 515 26.80 -19.28 -0.02
CA ASP A 515 27.50 -18.46 0.97
C ASP A 515 26.80 -17.12 1.23
N ILE A 516 25.46 -17.03 1.13
CA ILE A 516 24.71 -15.80 1.42
C ILE A 516 24.78 -15.48 2.92
N ASP A 517 25.16 -14.26 3.26
CA ASP A 517 25.27 -13.79 4.64
C ASP A 517 24.00 -13.05 5.10
N PHE A 518 23.14 -13.73 5.85
CA PHE A 518 21.85 -13.21 6.35
C PHE A 518 21.97 -12.44 7.69
N GLN A 519 23.13 -11.88 8.00
CA GLN A 519 23.42 -11.19 9.28
C GLN A 519 23.09 -9.69 9.28
N VAL A 520 22.73 -9.10 8.13
CA VAL A 520 22.28 -7.70 8.07
C VAL A 520 21.02 -7.53 8.91
N MET A 521 21.13 -6.72 9.97
CA MET A 521 20.05 -6.41 10.92
C MET A 521 19.92 -4.88 11.02
N PRO A 522 19.07 -4.26 10.20
CA PRO A 522 18.92 -2.80 10.20
C PRO A 522 18.37 -2.27 11.53
N ASP A 523 18.90 -1.15 12.00
CA ASP A 523 18.38 -0.42 13.17
C ASP A 523 17.03 0.27 12.90
N ILE A 524 16.69 0.47 11.62
CA ILE A 524 15.51 1.20 11.17
C ILE A 524 14.58 0.25 10.41
N SER A 525 13.29 0.23 10.77
CA SER A 525 12.22 -0.33 9.94
C SER A 525 11.40 0.77 9.26
N PHE A 526 10.92 0.48 8.06
CA PHE A 526 10.00 1.33 7.32
C PHE A 526 8.83 0.51 6.78
N ASN A 527 7.61 1.00 7.01
CA ASN A 527 6.39 0.43 6.46
C ASN A 527 5.42 1.53 6.02
N TYR A 528 4.89 1.42 4.80
CA TYR A 528 3.77 2.24 4.33
C TYR A 528 2.52 1.35 4.21
N LEU A 529 1.52 1.62 5.06
CA LEU A 529 0.32 0.81 5.21
C LEU A 529 -0.81 1.17 4.23
N GLY A 530 -0.57 2.08 3.29
CA GLY A 530 -1.57 2.55 2.33
C GLY A 530 -2.64 3.45 2.93
N GLN A 531 -3.77 3.51 2.23
CA GLN A 531 -4.93 4.34 2.59
C GLN A 531 -5.98 3.55 3.40
N PHE A 532 -6.58 4.19 4.41
CA PHE A 532 -7.59 3.59 5.32
C PHE A 532 -8.97 4.25 5.27
N ASP A 533 -9.15 5.31 4.49
CA ASP A 533 -10.36 6.16 4.52
C ASP A 533 -11.65 5.49 4.07
N GLU A 534 -11.55 4.47 3.22
CA GLU A 534 -12.72 3.91 2.53
C GLU A 534 -13.44 2.82 3.34
N GLN A 535 -12.85 2.31 4.43
CA GLN A 535 -13.30 1.03 5.00
C GLN A 535 -14.16 1.10 6.27
N ILE A 536 -14.19 2.21 7.01
CA ILE A 536 -14.83 2.25 8.35
C ILE A 536 -15.93 3.35 8.44
N GLY A 537 -16.48 3.79 7.30
CA GLY A 537 -17.32 5.00 7.24
C GLY A 537 -18.80 4.85 6.87
N SER A 538 -19.24 3.73 6.30
CA SER A 538 -20.57 3.65 5.65
C SER A 538 -21.68 3.04 6.50
N GLY A 539 -21.37 2.56 7.72
CA GLY A 539 -22.31 1.87 8.61
C GLY A 539 -22.50 2.55 9.98
N GLU A 540 -23.22 1.87 10.88
CA GLU A 540 -23.43 2.30 12.27
C GLU A 540 -22.15 2.20 13.13
N LEU A 541 -21.27 1.25 12.78
CA LEU A 541 -19.96 1.08 13.39
C LEU A 541 -18.95 2.00 12.72
N ARG A 542 -18.26 2.80 13.53
CA ARG A 542 -17.17 3.68 13.08
C ARG A 542 -15.93 3.48 13.95
N ARG A 543 -14.77 3.95 13.48
CA ARG A 543 -13.55 3.93 14.29
C ARG A 543 -13.74 4.81 15.53
N SER A 544 -13.36 4.29 16.67
CA SER A 544 -13.39 4.99 17.95
C SER A 544 -12.22 5.97 18.04
N ALA A 545 -12.45 7.14 18.64
CA ALA A 545 -11.38 8.06 19.03
C ALA A 545 -10.64 7.63 20.31
N TRP A 546 -11.16 6.63 21.03
CA TRP A 546 -10.57 6.12 22.27
C TRP A 546 -9.54 5.03 21.96
N HIS A 547 -8.46 5.02 22.73
CA HIS A 547 -7.31 4.15 22.50
C HIS A 547 -7.64 2.66 22.70
N ALA A 548 -7.05 1.79 21.88
CA ALA A 548 -7.25 0.34 21.94
C ALA A 548 -6.31 -0.38 22.93
N GLY A 549 -5.59 0.38 23.77
CA GLY A 549 -4.50 -0.12 24.60
C GLY A 549 -3.21 -0.35 23.80
N GLN A 550 -2.18 -0.83 24.48
CA GLN A 550 -0.86 -1.11 23.93
C GLN A 550 -0.87 -2.47 23.22
N SER A 551 -0.69 -2.47 21.91
CA SER A 551 -0.74 -3.69 21.10
C SER A 551 0.41 -4.67 21.42
N LEU A 552 1.54 -4.14 21.90
CA LEU A 552 2.69 -4.92 22.35
C LEU A 552 2.91 -4.75 23.85
N SER A 553 3.40 -5.80 24.51
CA SER A 553 3.79 -5.72 25.92
C SER A 553 4.94 -4.73 26.13
N PRO A 554 4.86 -3.82 27.13
CA PRO A 554 5.97 -2.97 27.55
C PRO A 554 7.24 -3.75 27.91
N GLU A 555 7.08 -5.00 28.36
CA GLU A 555 8.19 -5.84 28.79
C GLU A 555 8.85 -6.61 27.64
N SER A 556 8.26 -6.57 26.44
CA SER A 556 8.83 -7.19 25.24
C SER A 556 9.96 -6.35 24.66
N GLU A 557 10.87 -6.98 23.93
CA GLU A 557 11.96 -6.32 23.23
C GLU A 557 11.45 -5.57 21.99
N LYS A 558 12.00 -4.37 21.74
CA LYS A 558 11.73 -3.56 20.55
C LYS A 558 12.54 -4.14 19.36
N PRO A 559 11.92 -4.48 18.21
CA PRO A 559 12.62 -5.11 17.09
C PRO A 559 13.72 -4.26 16.44
N HIS A 560 13.49 -2.95 16.39
CA HIS A 560 14.29 -1.96 15.69
C HIS A 560 14.46 -0.73 16.59
N ALA A 561 15.61 -0.06 16.49
CA ALA A 561 15.89 1.14 17.28
C ALA A 561 14.92 2.28 16.92
N ILE A 562 14.58 2.39 15.63
CA ILE A 562 13.61 3.32 15.06
C ILE A 562 12.65 2.55 14.16
N ASP A 563 11.36 2.75 14.37
CA ASP A 563 10.29 2.20 13.54
C ASP A 563 9.51 3.35 12.90
N ILE A 564 9.43 3.37 11.56
CA ILE A 564 8.77 4.42 10.79
C ILE A 564 7.57 3.80 10.07
N VAL A 565 6.37 4.26 10.42
CA VAL A 565 5.12 3.80 9.82
C VAL A 565 4.38 4.97 9.21
N GLY A 566 4.06 4.87 7.92
CA GLY A 566 3.26 5.82 7.17
C GLY A 566 1.90 5.25 6.80
N PHE A 567 0.83 6.04 6.91
CA PHE A 567 -0.51 5.67 6.45
C PHE A 567 -1.32 6.91 6.13
N VAL A 568 -2.34 6.76 5.28
CA VAL A 568 -3.27 7.85 4.95
C VAL A 568 -4.61 7.62 5.64
N GLU A 569 -5.01 8.60 6.44
CA GLU A 569 -6.31 8.65 7.11
C GLU A 569 -6.80 10.10 7.17
N GLN A 570 -8.08 10.28 6.92
CA GLN A 570 -8.80 11.53 6.69
C GLN A 570 -8.12 12.39 5.62
N ALA A 571 -7.80 11.79 4.47
CA ALA A 571 -7.12 12.41 3.33
C ALA A 571 -5.74 13.05 3.66
N MET A 572 -5.15 12.69 4.81
CA MET A 572 -3.85 13.20 5.25
C MET A 572 -2.89 12.03 5.48
N LEU A 573 -1.65 12.17 4.99
CA LEU A 573 -0.56 11.27 5.35
C LEU A 573 -0.14 11.54 6.79
N HIS A 574 -0.19 10.51 7.62
CA HIS A 574 0.40 10.49 8.95
C HIS A 574 1.64 9.61 8.92
N VAL A 575 2.74 10.13 9.46
CA VAL A 575 3.97 9.37 9.65
C VAL A 575 4.30 9.36 11.14
N THR A 576 4.38 8.17 11.72
CA THR A 576 4.80 7.95 13.09
C THR A 576 6.21 7.41 13.13
N ILE A 577 7.04 7.97 14.00
CA ILE A 577 8.41 7.53 14.24
C ILE A 577 8.48 7.11 15.71
N SER A 578 8.56 5.81 15.94
CA SER A 578 8.62 5.19 17.26
C SER A 578 10.05 4.74 17.56
N TYR A 579 10.70 5.38 18.53
CA TYR A 579 12.12 5.18 18.85
C TYR A 579 12.34 4.82 20.31
N HIS A 580 13.51 4.24 20.61
CA HIS A 580 13.89 3.88 21.98
C HIS A 580 14.49 5.11 22.72
N HIS A 581 13.79 5.66 23.71
CA HIS A 581 14.19 6.93 24.35
C HIS A 581 15.45 6.85 25.22
N LEU A 582 15.92 5.64 25.56
CA LEU A 582 17.22 5.46 26.19
C LEU A 582 18.38 5.42 25.18
N GLU A 583 18.08 5.30 23.88
CA GLU A 583 19.09 5.33 22.80
C GLU A 583 19.15 6.69 22.13
N PHE A 584 18.02 7.38 22.01
CA PHE A 584 17.90 8.67 21.34
C PHE A 584 17.24 9.71 22.24
N GLU A 585 17.80 10.91 22.25
CA GLU A 585 17.18 12.08 22.86
C GLU A 585 16.02 12.58 22.00
N GLU A 586 14.96 13.08 22.65
CA GLU A 586 13.80 13.68 21.97
C GLU A 586 14.21 14.74 20.94
N ARG A 587 15.21 15.58 21.28
CA ARG A 587 15.72 16.61 20.37
C ARG A 587 16.31 16.02 19.09
N THR A 588 17.05 14.91 19.18
CA THR A 588 17.66 14.24 18.02
C THR A 588 16.56 13.70 17.11
N MET A 589 15.52 13.10 17.70
CA MET A 589 14.41 12.54 16.94
C MET A 589 13.48 13.59 16.36
N GLU A 590 13.23 14.70 17.06
CA GLU A 590 12.52 15.85 16.49
C GLU A 590 13.27 16.44 15.30
N GLN A 591 14.61 16.55 15.37
CA GLN A 591 15.42 16.97 14.22
C GLN A 591 15.29 16.00 13.04
N PHE A 592 15.43 14.70 13.28
CA PHE A 592 15.27 13.69 12.22
C PHE A 592 13.86 13.70 11.60
N LYS A 593 12.81 13.81 12.42
CA LYS A 593 11.42 13.94 11.98
C LYS A 593 11.21 15.19 11.14
N ASP A 594 11.75 16.34 11.56
CA ASP A 594 11.66 17.58 10.79
C ASP A 594 12.41 17.47 9.45
N LEU A 595 13.56 16.79 9.40
CA LEU A 595 14.28 16.49 8.16
C LEU A 595 13.45 15.60 7.22
N LEU A 596 12.85 14.53 7.74
CA LEU A 596 12.00 13.64 6.96
C LEU A 596 10.80 14.38 6.39
N GLN A 597 10.09 15.14 7.21
CA GLN A 597 8.96 15.94 6.76
C GLN A 597 9.39 16.97 5.69
N LYS A 598 10.50 17.67 5.92
CA LYS A 598 11.08 18.63 4.95
C LYS A 598 11.40 17.94 3.63
N ASN A 599 12.09 16.81 3.65
CA ASN A 599 12.52 16.12 2.43
C ASN A 599 11.35 15.53 1.64
N VAL A 600 10.30 15.03 2.31
CA VAL A 600 9.05 14.66 1.61
C VAL A 600 8.47 15.87 0.85
N LYS A 601 8.37 17.04 1.50
CA LYS A 601 7.85 18.26 0.85
C LYS A 601 8.74 18.79 -0.27
N VAL A 602 10.06 18.65 -0.12
CA VAL A 602 11.04 19.00 -1.17
C VAL A 602 10.85 18.11 -2.39
N LEU A 603 10.69 16.79 -2.21
CA LEU A 603 10.45 15.88 -3.33
C LEU A 603 9.10 16.12 -3.99
N ILE A 604 8.03 16.42 -3.23
CA ILE A 604 6.73 16.82 -3.80
C ILE A 604 6.93 18.05 -4.70
N SER A 605 7.54 19.11 -4.16
CA SER A 605 7.76 20.35 -4.90
C SER A 605 8.64 20.15 -6.14
N HIS A 606 9.67 19.31 -6.04
CA HIS A 606 10.57 18.97 -7.14
C HIS A 606 9.83 18.26 -8.27
N CYS A 607 9.05 17.22 -7.95
CA CYS A 607 8.32 16.44 -8.95
C CYS A 607 7.26 17.30 -9.64
N LEU A 608 6.51 18.10 -8.88
CA LEU A 608 5.52 19.05 -9.42
C LEU A 608 6.14 20.16 -10.29
N SER A 609 7.44 20.41 -10.18
CA SER A 609 8.14 21.42 -10.98
C SER A 609 8.72 20.87 -12.28
N GLN A 610 8.62 19.56 -12.54
CA GLN A 610 9.10 18.98 -13.79
C GLN A 610 8.10 19.26 -14.92
N ASP A 611 8.57 19.90 -15.99
CA ASP A 611 7.75 20.24 -17.16
C ASP A 611 7.51 19.01 -18.08
N GLU A 612 8.36 17.98 -17.97
CA GLU A 612 8.32 16.78 -18.80
C GLU A 612 8.48 15.52 -17.95
N SER A 613 7.70 14.48 -18.27
CA SER A 613 7.87 13.15 -17.71
C SER A 613 9.15 12.51 -18.24
N GLN A 614 9.96 11.96 -17.34
CA GLN A 614 11.18 11.23 -17.68
C GLN A 614 11.01 9.74 -17.38
N ILE A 615 11.40 8.93 -18.35
CA ILE A 615 11.32 7.46 -18.25
C ILE A 615 12.63 6.87 -17.71
N THR A 616 12.53 5.71 -17.10
CA THR A 616 13.65 4.86 -16.65
C THR A 616 13.59 3.49 -17.33
N PRO A 617 14.65 2.66 -17.27
CA PRO A 617 14.68 1.35 -17.91
C PRO A 617 13.49 0.45 -17.58
N SER A 618 13.05 0.44 -16.31
CA SER A 618 11.87 -0.32 -15.91
C SER A 618 10.57 0.10 -16.62
N ASP A 619 10.44 1.34 -17.08
CA ASP A 619 9.25 1.86 -17.79
C ASP A 619 9.14 1.32 -19.23
N VAL A 620 10.26 0.88 -19.82
CA VAL A 620 10.30 0.32 -21.18
C VAL A 620 10.34 -1.21 -21.17
N GLY A 621 10.30 -1.84 -19.99
CA GLY A 621 10.25 -3.29 -19.80
C GLY A 621 11.57 -4.02 -20.09
N ASP A 622 12.71 -3.33 -20.03
CA ASP A 622 14.04 -3.92 -20.20
C ASP A 622 14.83 -3.86 -18.87
N GLU A 623 14.88 -4.99 -18.17
CA GLU A 623 15.56 -5.13 -16.87
C GLU A 623 17.10 -5.13 -16.97
N ASP A 624 17.66 -5.33 -18.17
CA ASP A 624 19.12 -5.33 -18.37
C ASP A 624 19.66 -3.95 -18.79
N LEU A 625 18.77 -3.03 -19.16
CA LEU A 625 19.13 -1.71 -19.66
C LEU A 625 19.55 -0.78 -18.51
N THR A 626 20.73 -0.18 -18.61
CA THR A 626 21.16 0.83 -17.64
C THR A 626 20.55 2.21 -17.93
N MET A 627 20.42 3.06 -16.91
CA MET A 627 20.03 4.48 -17.08
C MET A 627 20.88 5.19 -18.15
N ASP A 628 22.21 4.98 -18.13
CA ASP A 628 23.17 5.55 -19.09
C ASP A 628 22.96 5.05 -20.53
N GLU A 629 22.49 3.81 -20.69
CA GLU A 629 22.19 3.24 -22.00
C GLU A 629 20.85 3.74 -22.53
N LEU A 630 19.84 3.85 -21.66
CA LEU A 630 18.56 4.45 -22.01
C LEU A 630 18.72 5.90 -22.47
N GLU A 631 19.48 6.73 -21.72
CA GLU A 631 19.73 8.12 -22.10
C GLU A 631 20.40 8.22 -23.48
N LYS A 632 21.39 7.36 -23.76
CA LYS A 632 22.03 7.29 -25.09
C LYS A 632 21.08 6.84 -26.20
N LEU A 633 20.13 5.96 -25.88
CA LEU A 633 19.12 5.53 -26.84
C LEU A 633 18.12 6.67 -27.11
N MET A 634 17.68 7.39 -26.09
CA MET A 634 16.78 8.54 -26.23
C MET A 634 17.42 9.67 -27.05
N ASP A 635 18.73 9.91 -26.90
CA ASP A 635 19.47 10.89 -27.71
C ASP A 635 19.56 10.53 -29.21
N LEU A 636 19.28 9.28 -29.59
CA LEU A 636 19.30 8.81 -30.99
C LEU A 636 17.95 8.96 -31.70
N PHE A 637 16.86 9.19 -30.97
CA PHE A 637 15.51 9.38 -31.48
C PHE A 637 15.07 10.84 -31.37
#